data_AF-A0A3P6S4G9-F1
#
_entry.id   AF-A0A3P6S4G9-F1
#
_cell.length_a   1.000
_cell.length_b   1.000
_cell.length_c   1.000
_cell.angle_alpha   90.00
_cell.angle_beta   90.00
_cell.angle_gamma   90.00
#
_symmetry.space_group_name_H-M   'P 1'
#
loop_
_entity.id
_entity.type
_entity.pdbx_description
1 polymer ?
#
loop_
_entity_poly.entity_id
_entity_poly.type
_entity_poly.pdbx_seq_one_letter_code
_entity_poly.pdbx_strand_id
1 'polypeptide(L)'
;MKFGEQLSSHLTPEWRKQYVHYEALKSILYEMMAGLPTEPEAREQYSSQMDEKFFAECERELTKINLFYSQKIAEAQGKFHELNTELMAFKEALESRETQSVTYSTPLRKRIKRHSVSARNITREHAKTSQQLKLAFSEFYLALVLLQNYQQLNATGFRKILKKHDKLIENERGLDWRISRVEKSSFFLNREVETLINNVERDVINDLEGGNRQAGMKRLKVPPLSEKQNATTTFTLGLFLGAFIVLGIAIVISAFASESRPAEPKWVAVRLFRGPLLLFVAIWLYGLNMWGWAEAGVNHVLIFEVDPRNHLTYQSVMQIASFMCMLWSLGVLGYLYCHLIHLPPFLFPLLLMLICVLYIFNPLKKPNSIFQRNSRFWILKHCFNCFTAPFHYVTFIDFWLGDQMNSLVTSFLDFQYFICFYTTEVDYIDWTLSARSVNVTTNESVPWGYVDINTGRDMCTSSSGIRVLVSIFPATVRFLQCLRRFRDTGNARPHLINAGKYSTIYLVVFFKSLNHWAEKADPSATSIFFYLWIASYIFSFAYTFLWDVFMDWGLIDPLAPKDSPFLREEMIYGSKWYYYGAIVEDFVLRLSWVLNISLGEAWTMESDLLTCITAPLEVFRRFIWNYFRLENEHINNCGQFRAVRDISVKPIKKGDLESLLLKMDEENGVTHRGQDLRIRVKKQKKSSKSRRQILRRARFARIAIGHHHNNSSPTVTFKIAYPANYPVQTNLLEKFKQLIKCFKCGLINSICHICKADLLLNKETTAKLFRVNPGLKKGSIRDLRALQVFQCARAGHLSVGLELNVPLVLYSRWRARRERLSHLAKFCRKDIFKADLKQYKTAVIFGTETLMSDLAMKIMEMKSGSFLIACRFPLPPPAENTQWLLLCTIGSGFDRVWLYERICQ
;
A
#
# COMPACT_ATOMS: atom_id res chain seq x y z
N MET A 1 18.32 -21.29 15.48
CA MET A 1 17.73 -20.83 14.20
C MET A 1 18.82 -20.54 13.19
N LYS A 2 18.58 -20.72 11.88
CA LYS A 2 19.58 -20.44 10.85
C LYS A 2 19.68 -18.92 10.65
N PHE A 3 20.89 -18.38 10.62
CA PHE A 3 21.12 -16.93 10.48
C PHE A 3 20.39 -16.27 9.30
N GLY A 4 20.19 -16.96 8.17
CA GLY A 4 19.43 -16.41 7.03
C GLY A 4 17.95 -16.16 7.36
N GLU A 5 17.32 -17.03 8.14
CA GLU A 5 15.92 -16.88 8.59
C GLU A 5 15.80 -15.72 9.60
N GLN A 6 16.76 -15.60 10.53
CA GLN A 6 16.82 -14.49 11.49
C GLN A 6 17.14 -13.15 10.82
N LEU A 7 18.05 -13.12 9.85
CA LEU A 7 18.36 -11.91 9.10
C LEU A 7 17.11 -11.42 8.36
N SER A 8 16.39 -12.33 7.68
CA SER A 8 15.16 -12.02 6.96
C SER A 8 14.05 -11.46 7.86
N SER A 9 13.93 -11.92 9.11
CA SER A 9 12.91 -11.43 10.05
C SER A 9 13.22 -10.05 10.64
N HIS A 10 14.49 -9.65 10.65
CA HIS A 10 14.95 -8.33 11.14
C HIS A 10 15.17 -7.31 10.01
N LEU A 11 14.90 -7.72 8.77
CA LEU A 11 14.62 -6.93 7.58
C LEU A 11 13.80 -5.66 7.83
N THR A 12 14.36 -4.44 7.80
CA THR A 12 13.55 -3.25 7.49
C THR A 12 13.04 -3.43 6.06
N PRO A 13 11.75 -3.73 5.84
CA PRO A 13 11.42 -4.32 4.56
C PRO A 13 11.48 -3.31 3.38
N GLU A 14 11.58 -2.00 3.63
CA GLU A 14 11.62 -0.94 2.61
C GLU A 14 13.01 -0.92 2.00
N TRP A 15 13.98 -1.29 2.83
CA TRP A 15 15.38 -1.36 2.50
C TRP A 15 15.77 -2.80 2.20
N ARG A 16 14.80 -3.74 2.09
CA ARG A 16 15.05 -5.17 1.83
C ARG A 16 15.99 -5.40 0.66
N LYS A 17 15.81 -4.64 -0.44
CA LYS A 17 16.66 -4.69 -1.64
C LYS A 17 18.07 -4.10 -1.41
N GLN A 18 18.22 -3.24 -0.42
CA GLN A 18 19.46 -2.53 -0.07
C GLN A 18 20.33 -3.32 0.91
N TYR A 19 19.76 -4.25 1.68
CA TYR A 19 20.55 -5.18 2.49
C TYR A 19 21.39 -6.13 1.63
N VAL A 20 22.43 -6.70 2.25
CA VAL A 20 23.25 -7.75 1.64
C VAL A 20 22.39 -8.94 1.24
N HIS A 21 22.46 -9.35 -0.02
CA HIS A 21 21.76 -10.54 -0.54
C HIS A 21 22.43 -11.84 -0.05
N TYR A 22 22.29 -12.11 1.25
CA TYR A 22 22.97 -13.21 1.94
C TYR A 22 22.69 -14.59 1.32
N GLU A 23 21.44 -14.87 0.92
CA GLU A 23 21.08 -16.15 0.29
C GLU A 23 21.61 -16.29 -1.14
N ALA A 24 21.75 -15.19 -1.89
CA ALA A 24 22.36 -15.22 -3.22
C ALA A 24 23.87 -15.51 -3.12
N LEU A 25 24.58 -14.79 -2.26
CA LEU A 25 26.01 -15.04 -2.00
C LEU A 25 26.26 -16.46 -1.47
N LYS A 26 25.37 -16.96 -0.61
CA LYS A 26 25.43 -18.34 -0.11
C LYS A 26 25.18 -19.38 -1.20
N SER A 27 24.34 -19.07 -2.19
CA SER A 27 24.11 -19.94 -3.34
C SER A 27 25.35 -20.02 -4.24
N ILE A 28 26.07 -18.91 -4.45
CA ILE A 28 27.36 -18.88 -5.16
C ILE A 28 28.37 -19.81 -4.47
N LEU A 29 28.48 -19.74 -3.14
CA LEU A 29 29.37 -20.64 -2.39
C LEU A 29 28.99 -22.13 -2.54
N TYR A 30 27.70 -22.44 -2.64
CA TYR A 30 27.25 -23.82 -2.87
C TYR A 30 27.49 -24.29 -4.31
N GLU A 31 27.35 -23.42 -5.30
CA GLU A 31 27.72 -23.70 -6.68
C GLU A 31 29.21 -24.00 -6.80
N MET A 32 30.05 -23.18 -6.16
CA MET A 32 31.49 -23.38 -6.10
C MET A 32 31.84 -24.76 -5.53
N MET A 33 31.23 -25.16 -4.41
CA MET A 33 31.45 -26.50 -3.85
C MET A 33 30.98 -27.64 -4.77
N ALA A 34 29.88 -27.45 -5.50
CA ALA A 34 29.32 -28.48 -6.36
C ALA A 34 30.15 -28.70 -7.64
N GLY A 35 30.84 -27.66 -8.11
CA GLY A 35 31.65 -27.66 -9.32
C GLY A 35 33.12 -28.05 -9.14
N LEU A 36 33.58 -28.35 -7.92
CA LEU A 36 34.99 -28.65 -7.63
C LEU A 36 35.52 -29.83 -8.47
N PRO A 37 36.51 -29.60 -9.35
CA PRO A 37 37.21 -30.65 -10.09
C PRO A 37 37.92 -31.64 -9.16
N THR A 38 38.12 -32.87 -9.65
CA THR A 38 38.82 -33.92 -8.87
C THR A 38 40.34 -33.80 -8.99
N GLU A 39 40.84 -33.20 -10.07
CA GLU A 39 42.26 -32.96 -10.29
C GLU A 39 42.73 -31.70 -9.55
N PRO A 40 43.91 -31.74 -8.89
CA PRO A 40 44.39 -30.66 -8.02
C PRO A 40 44.67 -29.35 -8.76
N GLU A 41 45.32 -29.39 -9.93
CA GLU A 41 45.63 -28.18 -10.71
C GLU A 41 44.37 -27.49 -11.25
N ALA A 42 43.43 -28.27 -11.79
CA ALA A 42 42.13 -27.77 -12.23
C ALA A 42 41.30 -27.23 -11.05
N ARG A 43 41.46 -27.80 -9.85
CA ARG A 43 40.76 -27.36 -8.63
C ARG A 43 41.25 -26.02 -8.13
N GLU A 44 42.55 -25.75 -8.16
CA GLU A 44 43.10 -24.42 -7.81
C GLU A 44 42.64 -23.34 -8.79
N GLN A 45 42.74 -23.59 -10.11
CA GLN A 45 42.28 -22.63 -11.12
C GLN A 45 40.78 -22.34 -11.01
N TYR A 46 39.96 -23.39 -10.83
CA TYR A 46 38.52 -23.24 -10.63
C TYR A 46 38.20 -22.47 -9.33
N SER A 47 38.95 -22.72 -8.26
CA SER A 47 38.75 -22.04 -6.98
C SER A 47 39.10 -20.55 -7.09
N SER A 48 40.18 -20.20 -7.79
CA SER A 48 40.55 -18.81 -8.04
C SER A 48 39.53 -18.06 -8.90
N GLN A 49 38.99 -18.69 -9.95
CA GLN A 49 37.94 -18.07 -10.78
C GLN A 49 36.63 -17.84 -10.01
N MET A 50 36.27 -18.79 -9.14
CA MET A 50 35.05 -18.67 -8.33
C MET A 50 35.22 -17.71 -7.16
N ASP A 51 36.42 -17.59 -6.57
CA ASP A 51 36.79 -16.54 -5.61
C ASP A 51 36.60 -15.16 -6.26
N GLU A 52 37.13 -14.96 -7.47
CA GLU A 52 37.00 -13.70 -8.19
C GLU A 52 35.53 -13.33 -8.44
N LYS A 53 34.71 -14.30 -8.87
CA LYS A 53 33.26 -14.13 -9.02
C LYS A 53 32.57 -13.79 -7.71
N PHE A 54 32.93 -14.46 -6.61
CA PHE A 54 32.35 -14.22 -5.30
C PHE A 54 32.69 -12.83 -4.76
N PHE A 55 33.97 -12.44 -4.81
CA PHE A 55 34.41 -11.12 -4.35
C PHE A 55 33.91 -9.99 -5.23
N ALA A 56 33.76 -10.19 -6.54
CA ALA A 56 33.11 -9.22 -7.42
C ALA A 56 31.65 -8.95 -7.01
N GLU A 57 30.91 -10.00 -6.65
CA GLU A 57 29.54 -9.86 -6.15
C GLU A 57 29.50 -9.23 -4.75
N CYS A 58 30.47 -9.55 -3.87
CA CYS A 58 30.62 -8.88 -2.58
C CYS A 58 30.92 -7.37 -2.74
N GLU A 59 31.77 -6.99 -3.69
CA GLU A 59 32.07 -5.58 -3.98
C GLU A 59 30.80 -4.86 -4.48
N ARG A 60 30.04 -5.48 -5.39
CA ARG A 60 28.76 -4.94 -5.88
C ARG A 60 27.76 -4.68 -4.75
N GLU A 61 27.63 -5.64 -3.84
CA GLU A 61 26.76 -5.52 -2.66
C GLU A 61 27.28 -4.46 -1.68
N LEU A 62 28.60 -4.36 -1.49
CA LEU A 62 29.23 -3.37 -0.62
C LEU A 62 29.04 -1.94 -1.16
N THR A 63 29.22 -1.71 -2.46
CA THR A 63 28.95 -0.42 -3.10
C THR A 63 27.50 0.00 -2.92
N LYS A 64 26.55 -0.93 -3.15
CA LYS A 64 25.11 -0.69 -2.95
C LYS A 64 24.83 -0.23 -1.51
N ILE A 65 25.38 -0.95 -0.53
CA ILE A 65 25.17 -0.66 0.89
C ILE A 65 25.77 0.70 1.28
N ASN A 66 26.98 1.01 0.82
CA ASN A 66 27.64 2.29 1.05
C ASN A 66 26.84 3.47 0.48
N LEU A 67 26.43 3.39 -0.79
CA LEU A 67 25.66 4.45 -1.44
C LEU A 67 24.35 4.72 -0.70
N PHE A 68 23.61 3.66 -0.36
CA PHE A 68 22.36 3.78 0.38
C PHE A 68 22.56 4.38 1.77
N TYR A 69 23.57 3.91 2.52
CA TYR A 69 23.85 4.41 3.86
C TYR A 69 24.28 5.89 3.84
N SER A 70 25.19 6.26 2.95
CA SER A 70 25.66 7.65 2.79
C SER A 70 24.53 8.60 2.39
N GLN A 71 23.61 8.15 1.52
CA GLN A 71 22.42 8.93 1.19
C GLN A 71 21.51 9.13 2.41
N LYS A 72 21.28 8.06 3.19
CA LYS A 72 20.37 8.11 4.34
C LYS A 72 20.92 8.93 5.51
N ILE A 73 22.24 8.91 5.74
CA ILE A 73 22.84 9.74 6.78
C ILE A 73 22.79 11.23 6.41
N ALA A 74 23.03 11.59 5.15
CA ALA A 74 22.89 12.97 4.69
C ALA A 74 21.43 13.48 4.78
N GLU A 75 20.45 12.64 4.41
CA GLU A 75 19.03 12.93 4.60
C GLU A 75 18.71 13.15 6.08
N ALA A 76 19.26 12.32 6.97
CA ALA A 76 19.05 12.41 8.40
C ALA A 76 19.66 13.68 9.00
N GLN A 77 20.87 14.08 8.58
CA GLN A 77 21.48 15.34 8.99
C GLN A 77 20.65 16.55 8.56
N GLY A 78 20.14 16.55 7.32
CA GLY A 78 19.26 17.61 6.83
C GLY A 78 17.97 17.73 7.65
N LYS A 79 17.31 16.59 7.91
CA LYS A 79 16.10 16.54 8.76
C LYS A 79 16.36 16.98 10.19
N PHE A 80 17.49 16.60 10.78
CA PHE A 80 17.85 17.04 12.13
C PHE A 80 18.03 18.56 12.19
N HIS A 81 18.66 19.16 11.18
CA HIS A 81 18.83 20.61 11.11
C HIS A 81 17.49 21.36 11.00
N GLU A 82 16.59 20.85 10.15
CA GLU A 82 15.22 21.38 10.00
C GLU A 82 14.46 21.33 11.33
N LEU A 83 14.41 20.16 11.97
CA LEU A 83 13.73 19.97 13.26
C LEU A 83 14.32 20.83 14.36
N ASN A 84 15.64 21.01 14.38
CA ASN A 84 16.28 21.89 15.35
C ASN A 84 15.99 23.36 15.10
N THR A 85 15.87 23.78 13.84
CA THR A 85 15.46 25.15 13.53
C THR A 85 14.02 25.41 13.97
N GLU A 86 13.11 24.45 13.76
CA GLU A 86 11.75 24.53 14.28
C GLU A 86 11.69 24.53 15.81
N LEU A 87 12.53 23.72 16.47
CA LEU A 87 12.66 23.69 17.94
C LEU A 87 13.17 25.03 18.48
N MET A 88 14.17 25.63 17.86
CA MET A 88 14.70 26.93 18.27
C MET A 88 13.65 28.04 18.08
N ALA A 89 12.97 28.07 16.95
CA ALA A 89 11.86 29.01 16.73
C ALA A 89 10.74 28.85 17.77
N PHE A 90 10.46 27.60 18.18
CA PHE A 90 9.52 27.32 19.26
C PHE A 90 10.00 27.83 20.62
N LYS A 91 11.29 27.69 20.94
CA LYS A 91 11.90 28.23 22.18
C LYS A 91 11.88 29.75 22.22
N GLU A 92 12.29 30.42 21.15
CA GLU A 92 12.26 31.89 21.05
C GLU A 92 10.84 32.45 21.25
N ALA A 93 9.82 31.74 20.74
CA ALA A 93 8.42 32.07 20.95
C ALA A 93 7.96 31.89 22.42
N LEU A 94 8.61 31.03 23.20
CA LEU A 94 8.36 30.88 24.64
C LEU A 94 9.09 31.96 25.45
N GLU A 95 10.36 32.22 25.16
CA GLU A 95 11.22 33.16 25.89
C GLU A 95 10.77 34.62 25.74
N SER A 96 10.38 35.03 24.53
CA SER A 96 9.83 36.37 24.25
C SER A 96 8.57 36.71 25.07
N ARG A 97 7.90 35.70 25.63
CA ARG A 97 6.71 35.85 26.48
C ARG A 97 7.04 35.92 27.96
N GLU A 98 8.04 35.19 28.44
CA GLU A 98 8.49 35.31 29.84
C GLU A 98 8.97 36.74 30.11
N THR A 99 9.70 37.34 29.18
CA THR A 99 10.15 38.73 29.28
C THR A 99 9.00 39.74 29.29
N GLN A 100 7.93 39.54 28.50
CA GLN A 100 6.73 40.40 28.53
C GLN A 100 5.91 40.27 29.83
N SER A 101 5.98 39.14 30.53
CA SER A 101 5.26 38.93 31.79
C SER A 101 5.88 39.62 33.00
N VAL A 102 7.17 39.98 32.93
CA VAL A 102 7.93 40.58 34.04
C VAL A 102 7.88 42.10 34.04
N THR A 103 7.64 42.78 32.89
CA THR A 103 7.72 44.25 32.80
C THR A 103 6.47 45.02 33.28
N TYR A 104 5.36 44.33 33.62
CA TYR A 104 4.15 45.00 34.11
C TYR A 104 3.54 44.33 35.34
N SER A 105 4.29 44.28 36.44
CA SER A 105 3.71 44.07 37.78
C SER A 105 3.49 45.41 38.49
N THR A 106 2.43 46.14 38.13
CA THR A 106 1.84 47.17 39.01
C THR A 106 0.50 46.68 39.57
N PRO A 107 0.17 46.93 40.86
CA PRO A 107 -0.87 46.17 41.57
C PRO A 107 -2.31 46.59 41.27
N LEU A 108 -2.56 47.40 40.23
CA LEU A 108 -3.83 48.15 40.09
C LEU A 108 -4.71 47.79 38.89
N ARG A 109 -4.43 46.69 38.18
CA ARG A 109 -5.23 46.28 37.01
C ARG A 109 -5.79 44.86 37.06
N LYS A 110 -6.24 44.43 38.23
CA LYS A 110 -6.92 43.13 38.42
C LYS A 110 -8.40 43.10 37.98
N ARG A 111 -8.90 44.13 37.28
CA ARG A 111 -10.33 44.26 36.99
C ARG A 111 -10.56 44.82 35.58
N ILE A 112 -10.52 43.95 34.56
CA ILE A 112 -11.37 43.94 33.35
C ILE A 112 -11.08 42.63 32.59
N LYS A 113 -11.97 41.64 32.78
CA LYS A 113 -11.97 40.33 32.11
C LYS A 113 -12.58 40.46 30.70
N ARG A 114 -11.74 40.63 29.65
CA ARG A 114 -12.07 40.26 28.24
C ARG A 114 -10.88 39.69 27.43
N HIS A 115 -9.81 39.22 28.09
CA HIS A 115 -8.64 38.61 27.42
C HIS A 115 -8.39 37.11 27.72
N SER A 116 -9.27 36.42 28.45
CA SER A 116 -9.06 35.00 28.78
C SER A 116 -9.29 34.03 27.60
N VAL A 117 -9.97 34.46 26.53
CA VAL A 117 -10.24 33.62 25.35
C VAL A 117 -9.04 33.58 24.38
N SER A 118 -8.36 34.71 24.18
CA SER A 118 -7.15 34.79 23.33
C SER A 118 -5.97 34.02 23.95
N ALA A 119 -5.72 34.21 25.24
CA ALA A 119 -4.68 33.47 25.96
C ALA A 119 -4.91 31.95 25.95
N ARG A 120 -6.17 31.48 26.08
CA ARG A 120 -6.51 30.06 25.97
C ARG A 120 -6.30 29.50 24.55
N ASN A 121 -6.66 30.25 23.51
CA ASN A 121 -6.47 29.83 22.12
C ASN A 121 -4.98 29.72 21.77
N ILE A 122 -4.17 30.69 22.23
CA ILE A 122 -2.73 30.71 22.05
C ILE A 122 -2.04 29.58 22.82
N THR A 123 -2.38 29.35 24.10
CA THR A 123 -1.85 28.21 24.87
C THR A 123 -2.23 26.86 24.22
N ARG A 124 -3.41 26.77 23.62
CA ARG A 124 -3.87 25.58 22.87
C ARG A 124 -3.12 25.41 21.56
N GLU A 125 -2.75 26.49 20.89
CA GLU A 125 -1.94 26.49 19.66
C GLU A 125 -0.50 26.05 19.95
N HIS A 126 0.16 26.61 20.98
CA HIS A 126 1.49 26.14 21.40
C HIS A 126 1.50 24.69 21.89
N ALA A 127 0.44 24.25 22.59
CA ALA A 127 0.32 22.85 22.98
C ALA A 127 0.22 21.93 21.76
N LYS A 128 -0.45 22.37 20.68
CA LYS A 128 -0.50 21.65 19.41
C LYS A 128 0.86 21.65 18.70
N THR A 129 1.54 22.79 18.59
CA THR A 129 2.86 22.89 17.97
C THR A 129 3.91 22.07 18.73
N SER A 130 3.91 22.12 20.06
CA SER A 130 4.76 21.29 20.91
C SER A 130 4.46 19.79 20.70
N GLN A 131 3.18 19.41 20.57
CA GLN A 131 2.81 18.02 20.30
C GLN A 131 3.22 17.55 18.90
N GLN A 132 3.12 18.41 17.89
CA GLN A 132 3.60 18.14 16.53
C GLN A 132 5.12 17.96 16.49
N LEU A 133 5.86 18.84 17.14
CA LEU A 133 7.32 18.75 17.22
C LEU A 133 7.74 17.47 17.96
N LYS A 134 7.09 17.16 19.08
CA LYS A 134 7.29 15.89 19.83
C LYS A 134 7.02 14.65 18.98
N LEU A 135 6.06 14.70 18.05
CA LEU A 135 5.79 13.62 17.12
C LEU A 135 6.90 13.53 16.06
N ALA A 136 7.27 14.65 15.43
CA ALA A 136 8.28 14.72 14.40
C ALA A 136 9.67 14.22 14.89
N PHE A 137 10.09 14.63 16.09
CA PHE A 137 11.31 14.09 16.71
C PHE A 137 11.23 12.60 17.02
N SER A 138 10.04 12.08 17.38
CA SER A 138 9.88 10.63 17.63
C SER A 138 9.95 9.79 16.35
N GLU A 139 9.39 10.27 15.24
CA GLU A 139 9.51 9.64 13.93
C GLU A 139 10.95 9.70 13.40
N PHE A 140 11.62 10.85 13.59
CA PHE A 140 13.02 11.02 13.22
C PHE A 140 13.95 10.09 14.02
N TYR A 141 13.74 9.98 15.34
CA TYR A 141 14.49 9.04 16.19
C TYR A 141 14.32 7.60 15.74
N LEU A 142 13.09 7.17 15.39
CA LEU A 142 12.84 5.86 14.83
C LEU A 142 13.66 5.64 13.54
N ALA A 143 13.65 6.60 12.61
CA ALA A 143 14.43 6.51 11.38
C ALA A 143 15.94 6.34 11.62
N LEU A 144 16.50 7.02 12.62
CA LEU A 144 17.90 6.87 13.01
C LEU A 144 18.21 5.48 13.58
N VAL A 145 17.35 4.96 14.47
CA VAL A 145 17.50 3.60 15.04
C VAL A 145 17.46 2.54 13.93
N LEU A 146 16.60 2.72 12.94
CA LEU A 146 16.51 1.83 11.80
C LEU A 146 17.78 1.86 10.96
N LEU A 147 18.33 3.05 10.71
CA LEU A 147 19.59 3.23 9.99
C LEU A 147 20.77 2.59 10.75
N GLN A 148 20.78 2.69 12.08
CA GLN A 148 21.74 1.99 12.94
C GLN A 148 21.60 0.46 12.82
N ASN A 149 20.37 -0.06 12.86
CA ASN A 149 20.11 -1.49 12.66
C ASN A 149 20.56 -1.95 11.26
N TYR A 150 20.34 -1.13 10.23
CA TYR A 150 20.81 -1.40 8.87
C TYR A 150 22.33 -1.52 8.80
N GLN A 151 23.05 -0.60 9.44
CA GLN A 151 24.51 -0.64 9.54
C GLN A 151 25.00 -1.95 10.19
N GLN A 152 24.44 -2.28 11.37
CA GLN A 152 24.84 -3.45 12.16
C GLN A 152 24.52 -4.78 11.46
N LEU A 153 23.32 -4.90 10.87
CA LEU A 153 22.89 -6.13 10.19
C LEU A 153 23.72 -6.40 8.93
N ASN A 154 24.03 -5.36 8.14
CA ASN A 154 24.87 -5.52 6.95
C ASN A 154 26.32 -5.86 7.31
N ALA A 155 26.90 -5.18 8.30
CA ALA A 155 28.23 -5.51 8.83
C ALA A 155 28.30 -6.97 9.29
N THR A 156 27.27 -7.43 10.02
CA THR A 156 27.16 -8.81 10.49
C THR A 156 26.98 -9.79 9.34
N GLY A 157 26.18 -9.44 8.33
CA GLY A 157 25.96 -10.24 7.13
C GLY A 157 27.25 -10.49 6.36
N PHE A 158 28.05 -9.44 6.13
CA PHE A 158 29.38 -9.56 5.53
C PHE A 158 30.33 -10.40 6.38
N ARG A 159 30.41 -10.15 7.70
CA ARG A 159 31.24 -10.96 8.62
C ARG A 159 30.92 -12.45 8.48
N LYS A 160 29.65 -12.83 8.44
CA LYS A 160 29.23 -14.23 8.36
C LYS A 160 29.39 -14.87 6.98
N ILE A 161 29.18 -14.13 5.89
CA ILE A 161 29.32 -14.71 4.55
C ILE A 161 30.81 -14.92 4.21
N LEU A 162 31.67 -13.98 4.60
CA LEU A 162 33.11 -14.07 4.44
C LEU A 162 33.70 -15.19 5.34
N LYS A 163 33.30 -15.27 6.61
CA LYS A 163 33.66 -16.41 7.48
C LYS A 163 33.16 -17.76 6.92
N LYS A 164 32.04 -17.76 6.18
CA LYS A 164 31.52 -18.97 5.53
C LYS A 164 32.35 -19.35 4.31
N HIS A 165 32.78 -18.38 3.51
CA HIS A 165 33.71 -18.58 2.40
C HIS A 165 34.99 -19.27 2.91
N ASP A 166 35.65 -18.67 3.92
CA ASP A 166 36.90 -19.18 4.51
C ASP A 166 36.76 -20.60 5.04
N LYS A 167 35.65 -20.89 5.74
CA LYS A 167 35.37 -22.23 6.26
C LYS A 167 35.06 -23.28 5.18
N LEU A 168 34.56 -22.89 4.02
CA LEU A 168 34.19 -23.83 2.95
C LEU A 168 35.34 -24.10 1.98
N ILE A 169 36.21 -23.12 1.77
CA ILE A 169 37.33 -23.19 0.83
C ILE A 169 38.64 -23.47 1.57
N GLU A 170 38.65 -23.37 2.90
CA GLU A 170 39.82 -23.58 3.76
C GLU A 170 40.94 -22.58 3.44
N ASN A 171 40.57 -21.29 3.31
CA ASN A 171 41.49 -20.17 3.06
C ASN A 171 41.18 -18.97 3.98
N GLU A 172 42.04 -17.94 3.95
CA GLU A 172 41.87 -16.71 4.78
C GLU A 172 41.49 -15.46 3.96
N ARG A 173 41.25 -15.63 2.65
CA ARG A 173 40.99 -14.52 1.73
C ARG A 173 39.75 -13.71 2.09
N GLY A 174 38.71 -14.35 2.65
CA GLY A 174 37.50 -13.66 3.08
C GLY A 174 37.74 -12.77 4.30
N LEU A 175 38.59 -13.20 5.24
CA LEU A 175 39.03 -12.37 6.37
C LEU A 175 39.82 -11.14 5.89
N ASP A 176 40.78 -11.34 4.99
CA ASP A 176 41.57 -10.25 4.39
C ASP A 176 40.68 -9.24 3.66
N TRP A 177 39.71 -9.74 2.89
CA TRP A 177 38.74 -8.88 2.19
C TRP A 177 37.85 -8.12 3.17
N ARG A 178 37.44 -8.74 4.28
CA ARG A 178 36.65 -8.07 5.34
C ARG A 178 37.41 -6.89 5.93
N ILE A 179 38.66 -7.10 6.32
CA ILE A 179 39.49 -6.08 6.98
C ILE A 179 39.85 -4.98 5.98
N SER A 180 40.22 -5.34 4.75
CA SER A 180 40.66 -4.37 3.74
C SER A 180 39.53 -3.58 3.10
N ARG A 181 38.33 -4.15 2.95
CA ARG A 181 37.19 -3.51 2.26
C ARG A 181 36.04 -3.15 3.19
N VAL A 182 35.51 -4.10 3.96
CA VAL A 182 34.28 -3.87 4.76
C VAL A 182 34.56 -2.98 5.96
N GLU A 183 35.59 -3.29 6.76
CA GLU A 183 35.89 -2.55 7.99
C GLU A 183 36.44 -1.14 7.70
N LYS A 184 36.98 -0.91 6.49
CA LYS A 184 37.42 0.41 6.00
C LYS A 184 36.35 1.18 5.23
N SER A 185 35.17 0.60 5.01
CA SER A 185 34.12 1.23 4.23
C SER A 185 33.43 2.37 4.99
N SER A 186 32.84 3.32 4.25
CA SER A 186 32.17 4.48 4.85
C SER A 186 30.98 4.07 5.72
N PHE A 187 30.21 3.05 5.32
CA PHE A 187 29.09 2.61 6.13
C PHE A 187 29.52 1.99 7.46
N PHE A 188 30.70 1.36 7.55
CA PHE A 188 31.15 0.71 8.77
C PHE A 188 31.80 1.68 9.76
N LEU A 189 32.62 2.63 9.27
CA LEU A 189 33.36 3.56 10.12
C LEU A 189 32.53 4.77 10.58
N ASN A 190 31.48 5.15 9.85
CA ASN A 190 30.70 6.33 10.16
C ASN A 190 29.93 6.18 11.48
N ARG A 191 30.23 7.07 12.44
CA ARG A 191 29.61 7.16 13.77
C ARG A 191 28.55 8.25 13.90
N GLU A 192 28.26 8.98 12.83
CA GLU A 192 27.34 10.13 12.85
C GLU A 192 25.92 9.73 13.24
N VAL A 193 25.47 8.53 12.87
CA VAL A 193 24.15 8.01 13.29
C VAL A 193 24.04 7.97 14.82
N GLU A 194 25.08 7.49 15.49
CA GLU A 194 25.11 7.40 16.96
C GLU A 194 25.13 8.80 17.59
N THR A 195 25.88 9.73 17.00
CA THR A 195 25.90 11.13 17.43
C THR A 195 24.54 11.80 17.27
N LEU A 196 23.86 11.59 16.13
CA LEU A 196 22.51 12.13 15.87
C LEU A 196 21.48 11.57 16.85
N ILE A 197 21.53 10.27 17.14
CA ILE A 197 20.65 9.63 18.13
C ILE A 197 20.83 10.31 19.49
N ASN A 198 22.07 10.47 19.96
CA ASN A 198 22.36 11.10 21.24
C ASN A 198 21.90 12.56 21.30
N ASN A 199 22.07 13.31 20.21
CA ASN A 199 21.60 14.70 20.13
C ASN A 199 20.08 14.78 20.20
N VAL A 200 19.35 13.94 19.44
CA VAL A 200 17.87 13.88 19.50
C VAL A 200 17.39 13.49 20.89
N GLU A 201 18.03 12.53 21.56
CA GLU A 201 17.69 12.17 22.95
C GLU A 201 17.83 13.37 23.88
N ARG A 202 18.97 14.08 23.79
CA ARG A 202 19.23 15.27 24.60
C ARG A 202 18.19 16.36 24.35
N ASP A 203 17.92 16.68 23.10
CA ASP A 203 17.04 17.78 22.71
C ASP A 203 15.59 17.46 23.13
N VAL A 204 15.11 16.23 22.96
CA VAL A 204 13.76 15.84 23.43
C VAL A 204 13.65 15.77 24.95
N ILE A 205 14.66 15.24 25.65
CA ILE A 205 14.62 15.10 27.11
C ILE A 205 14.68 16.48 27.77
N ASN A 206 15.63 17.31 27.37
CA ASN A 206 15.89 18.59 28.02
C ASN A 206 14.87 19.65 27.59
N ASP A 207 14.60 19.76 26.28
CA ASP A 207 13.85 20.91 25.76
C ASP A 207 12.36 20.66 25.62
N LEU A 208 11.93 19.40 25.41
CA LEU A 208 10.52 19.07 25.19
C LEU A 208 9.84 18.40 26.38
N GLU A 209 10.59 17.69 27.23
CA GLU A 209 10.08 17.00 28.42
C GLU A 209 10.61 17.57 29.74
N GLY A 210 11.25 18.75 29.70
CA GLY A 210 11.66 19.50 30.89
C GLY A 210 12.65 18.75 31.79
N GLY A 211 13.54 17.96 31.19
CA GLY A 211 14.54 17.14 31.90
C GLY A 211 14.04 15.77 32.35
N ASN A 212 12.77 15.41 32.13
CA ASN A 212 12.26 14.09 32.52
C ASN A 212 12.71 12.99 31.53
N ARG A 213 13.86 12.36 31.82
CA ARG A 213 14.43 11.27 31.00
C ARG A 213 13.47 10.10 30.80
N GLN A 214 12.67 9.72 31.81
CA GLN A 214 11.72 8.61 31.66
C GLN A 214 10.61 8.95 30.68
N ALA A 215 10.06 10.17 30.76
CA ALA A 215 9.03 10.64 29.82
C ALA A 215 9.58 10.78 28.40
N GLY A 216 10.77 11.37 28.24
CA GLY A 216 11.46 11.53 26.95
C GLY A 216 11.79 10.18 26.29
N MET A 217 12.43 9.27 27.02
CA MET A 217 12.75 7.94 26.48
C MET A 217 11.51 7.08 26.23
N LYS A 218 10.44 7.20 27.04
CA LYS A 218 9.16 6.51 26.77
C LYS A 218 8.48 7.04 25.51
N ARG A 219 8.72 8.30 25.14
CA ARG A 219 8.17 8.92 23.93
C ARG A 219 9.00 8.60 22.68
N LEU A 220 10.33 8.64 22.80
CA LEU A 220 11.28 8.34 21.73
C LEU A 220 11.33 6.85 21.40
N LYS A 221 11.30 5.99 22.43
CA LYS A 221 11.10 4.56 22.24
C LYS A 221 9.70 4.36 21.70
N VAL A 222 9.62 4.16 20.40
CA VAL A 222 8.44 3.57 19.80
C VAL A 222 8.23 2.26 20.55
N PRO A 223 7.10 2.10 21.28
CA PRO A 223 6.79 0.81 21.87
C PRO A 223 6.91 -0.23 20.75
N PRO A 224 7.46 -1.44 21.00
CA PRO A 224 7.51 -2.43 19.95
C PRO A 224 6.10 -2.53 19.35
N LEU A 225 5.96 -2.18 18.07
CA LEU A 225 4.68 -2.20 17.34
C LEU A 225 4.09 -3.62 17.27
N SER A 226 4.85 -4.62 17.72
CA SER A 226 4.31 -5.87 18.22
C SER A 226 3.44 -5.57 19.45
N GLU A 227 2.15 -5.35 19.22
CA GLU A 227 1.11 -5.30 20.25
C GLU A 227 1.39 -6.37 21.30
N LYS A 228 1.54 -5.95 22.57
CA LYS A 228 1.65 -6.92 23.66
C LYS A 228 0.32 -7.64 23.74
N GLN A 229 0.33 -8.92 23.40
CA GLN A 229 -0.84 -9.78 23.52
C GLN A 229 -1.23 -9.88 24.99
N ASN A 230 -2.47 -9.50 25.28
CA ASN A 230 -3.04 -9.68 26.61
C ASN A 230 -3.58 -11.12 26.68
N ALA A 231 -3.03 -11.92 27.59
CA ALA A 231 -3.44 -13.32 27.77
C ALA A 231 -4.96 -13.46 28.00
N THR A 232 -5.54 -12.54 28.79
CA THR A 232 -6.99 -12.50 29.05
C THR A 232 -7.79 -12.30 27.76
N THR A 233 -7.39 -11.38 26.88
CA THR A 233 -8.06 -11.12 25.60
C THR A 233 -7.98 -12.32 24.67
N THR A 234 -6.84 -13.02 24.65
CA THR A 234 -6.68 -14.25 23.86
C THR A 234 -7.58 -15.37 24.39
N PHE A 235 -7.62 -15.55 25.71
CA PHE A 235 -8.48 -16.55 26.35
C PHE A 235 -9.98 -16.27 26.10
N THR A 236 -10.43 -15.03 26.32
CA THR A 236 -11.84 -14.66 26.11
C THR A 236 -12.26 -14.74 24.65
N LEU A 237 -11.37 -14.38 23.71
CA LEU A 237 -11.59 -14.61 22.28
C LEU A 237 -11.81 -16.11 22.00
N GLY A 238 -10.91 -16.97 22.49
CA GLY A 238 -11.02 -18.42 22.33
C GLY A 238 -12.31 -18.97 22.95
N LEU A 239 -12.68 -18.50 24.14
CA LEU A 239 -13.92 -18.88 24.82
C LEU A 239 -15.16 -18.51 24.01
N PHE A 240 -15.29 -17.25 23.57
CA PHE A 240 -16.46 -16.81 22.81
C PHE A 240 -16.55 -17.48 21.43
N LEU A 241 -15.41 -17.68 20.76
CA LEU A 241 -15.38 -18.39 19.48
C LEU A 241 -15.74 -19.88 19.66
N GLY A 242 -15.21 -20.53 20.69
CA GLY A 242 -15.56 -21.91 21.03
C GLY A 242 -17.04 -22.06 21.38
N ALA A 243 -17.57 -21.15 22.21
CA ALA A 243 -19.00 -21.11 22.53
C ALA A 243 -19.86 -20.90 21.27
N PHE A 244 -19.48 -19.98 20.38
CA PHE A 244 -20.17 -19.79 19.11
C PHE A 244 -20.22 -21.05 18.26
N ILE A 245 -19.11 -21.81 18.16
CA ILE A 245 -19.06 -23.07 17.41
C ILE A 245 -19.98 -24.12 18.03
N VAL A 246 -19.92 -24.31 19.36
CA VAL A 246 -20.75 -25.30 20.06
C VAL A 246 -22.24 -24.94 19.94
N LEU A 247 -22.59 -23.68 20.15
CA LEU A 247 -23.97 -23.20 20.00
C LEU A 247 -24.42 -23.28 18.53
N GLY A 248 -23.53 -23.04 17.56
CA GLY A 248 -23.81 -23.22 16.14
C GLY A 248 -24.16 -24.66 15.78
N ILE A 249 -23.40 -25.63 16.31
CA ILE A 249 -23.72 -27.06 16.16
C ILE A 249 -25.07 -27.36 16.81
N ALA A 250 -25.34 -26.82 18.00
CA ALA A 250 -26.63 -26.98 18.67
C ALA A 250 -27.78 -26.40 17.84
N ILE A 251 -27.61 -25.26 17.18
CA ILE A 251 -28.61 -24.67 16.26
C ILE A 251 -28.88 -25.63 15.11
N VAL A 252 -27.84 -26.18 14.47
CA VAL A 252 -28.00 -27.11 13.36
C VAL A 252 -28.77 -28.35 13.79
N ILE A 253 -28.37 -28.98 14.91
CA ILE A 253 -29.07 -30.15 15.47
C ILE A 253 -30.52 -29.80 15.81
N SER A 254 -30.75 -28.66 16.46
CA SER A 254 -32.09 -28.21 16.85
C SER A 254 -32.96 -27.91 15.63
N ALA A 255 -32.41 -27.35 14.56
CA ALA A 255 -33.14 -27.07 13.33
C ALA A 255 -33.55 -28.35 12.58
N PHE A 256 -32.76 -29.42 12.67
CA PHE A 256 -33.14 -30.73 12.12
C PHE A 256 -34.10 -31.51 13.03
N ALA A 257 -34.00 -31.35 14.35
CA ALA A 257 -34.81 -32.05 15.33
C ALA A 257 -36.15 -31.36 15.63
N SER A 258 -36.26 -30.05 15.40
CA SER A 258 -37.48 -29.29 15.65
C SER A 258 -38.57 -29.66 14.66
N GLU A 259 -39.78 -29.93 15.16
CA GLU A 259 -40.96 -30.07 14.31
C GLU A 259 -41.17 -28.80 13.48
N SER A 260 -41.44 -28.98 12.18
CA SER A 260 -41.78 -27.87 11.29
C SER A 260 -43.03 -27.20 11.82
N ARG A 261 -42.97 -25.91 12.11
CA ARG A 261 -44.11 -25.14 12.62
C ARG A 261 -44.95 -24.68 11.42
N PRO A 262 -46.08 -25.33 11.09
CA PRO A 262 -46.82 -25.05 9.86
C PRO A 262 -47.47 -23.67 9.86
N ALA A 263 -47.69 -23.08 11.04
CA ALA A 263 -48.22 -21.73 11.20
C ALA A 263 -47.16 -20.63 11.03
N GLU A 264 -45.85 -20.92 11.16
CA GLU A 264 -44.83 -19.88 11.03
C GLU A 264 -44.32 -19.75 9.57
N PRO A 265 -44.25 -18.54 9.00
CA PRO A 265 -43.65 -18.32 7.70
C PRO A 265 -42.15 -18.63 7.72
N LYS A 266 -41.78 -19.58 6.86
CA LYS A 266 -40.49 -20.29 6.77
C LYS A 266 -39.23 -19.41 6.77
N TRP A 267 -39.33 -18.15 6.37
CA TRP A 267 -38.16 -17.28 6.12
C TRP A 267 -38.08 -16.01 6.96
N VAL A 268 -39.10 -15.67 7.76
CA VAL A 268 -39.14 -14.41 8.52
C VAL A 268 -38.00 -14.37 9.55
N ALA A 269 -37.91 -15.39 10.40
CA ALA A 269 -36.86 -15.47 11.42
C ALA A 269 -35.45 -15.48 10.80
N VAL A 270 -35.27 -16.18 9.68
CA VAL A 270 -34.00 -16.22 8.95
C VAL A 270 -33.59 -14.81 8.51
N ARG A 271 -34.50 -14.01 7.93
CA ARG A 271 -34.20 -12.62 7.51
C ARG A 271 -33.87 -11.72 8.70
N LEU A 272 -34.58 -11.87 9.83
CA LEU A 272 -34.33 -11.10 11.05
C LEU A 272 -32.94 -11.39 11.65
N PHE A 273 -32.46 -12.63 11.58
CA PHE A 273 -31.16 -13.03 12.12
C PHE A 273 -30.00 -12.94 11.11
N ARG A 274 -30.25 -13.03 9.79
CA ARG A 274 -29.23 -13.04 8.73
C ARG A 274 -28.46 -11.73 8.66
N GLY A 275 -29.15 -10.59 8.63
CA GLY A 275 -28.53 -9.27 8.54
C GLY A 275 -27.48 -9.01 9.64
N PRO A 276 -27.83 -9.18 10.93
CA PRO A 276 -26.89 -9.10 12.05
C PRO A 276 -25.72 -10.09 11.95
N LEU A 277 -25.97 -11.36 11.61
CA LEU A 277 -24.92 -12.37 11.48
C LEU A 277 -23.88 -11.97 10.44
N LEU A 278 -24.33 -11.56 9.24
CA LEU A 278 -23.44 -11.11 8.16
C LEU A 278 -22.55 -9.94 8.61
N LEU A 279 -23.12 -8.99 9.36
CA LEU A 279 -22.37 -7.87 9.92
C LEU A 279 -21.31 -8.34 10.93
N PHE A 280 -21.66 -9.23 11.86
CA PHE A 280 -20.72 -9.74 12.87
C PHE A 280 -19.59 -10.55 12.25
N VAL A 281 -19.92 -11.42 11.28
CA VAL A 281 -18.93 -12.19 10.51
C VAL A 281 -18.02 -11.25 9.71
N ALA A 282 -18.56 -10.21 9.07
CA ALA A 282 -17.74 -9.23 8.35
C ALA A 282 -16.74 -8.50 9.27
N ILE A 283 -17.18 -8.11 10.48
CA ILE A 283 -16.29 -7.48 11.48
C ILE A 283 -15.23 -8.48 11.97
N TRP A 284 -15.59 -9.75 12.17
CA TRP A 284 -14.65 -10.79 12.56
C TRP A 284 -13.59 -11.03 11.48
N LEU A 285 -13.99 -11.12 10.21
CA LEU A 285 -13.09 -11.25 9.05
C LEU A 285 -12.21 -10.01 8.87
N TYR A 286 -12.71 -8.81 9.19
CA TYR A 286 -11.87 -7.61 9.26
C TYR A 286 -10.79 -7.72 10.35
N GLY A 287 -11.10 -8.30 11.51
CA GLY A 287 -10.10 -8.65 12.53
C GLY A 287 -9.01 -9.58 12.00
N LEU A 288 -9.36 -10.59 11.20
CA LEU A 288 -8.38 -11.43 10.51
C LEU A 288 -7.54 -10.67 9.49
N ASN A 289 -8.15 -9.76 8.72
CA ASN A 289 -7.41 -8.86 7.81
C ASN A 289 -6.36 -8.05 8.57
N MET A 290 -6.72 -7.47 9.73
CA MET A 290 -5.76 -6.73 10.56
C MET A 290 -4.59 -7.59 11.02
N TRP A 291 -4.85 -8.83 11.42
CA TRP A 291 -3.80 -9.79 11.77
C TRP A 291 -2.88 -10.08 10.58
N GLY A 292 -3.44 -10.41 9.42
CA GLY A 292 -2.65 -10.73 8.23
C GLY A 292 -1.88 -9.53 7.67
N TRP A 293 -2.42 -8.31 7.76
CA TRP A 293 -1.69 -7.08 7.43
C TRP A 293 -0.52 -6.85 8.39
N ALA A 294 -0.73 -7.03 9.69
CA ALA A 294 0.32 -6.89 10.69
C ALA A 294 1.44 -7.92 10.49
N GLU A 295 1.10 -9.17 10.18
CA GLU A 295 2.06 -10.24 9.91
C GLU A 295 2.85 -9.99 8.61
N ALA A 296 2.16 -9.55 7.54
CA ALA A 296 2.79 -9.22 6.27
C ALA A 296 3.62 -7.91 6.30
N GLY A 297 3.52 -7.13 7.37
CA GLY A 297 4.21 -5.85 7.51
C GLY A 297 3.60 -4.72 6.68
N VAL A 298 2.28 -4.78 6.44
CA VAL A 298 1.48 -3.70 5.84
C VAL A 298 1.03 -2.75 6.95
N ASN A 299 1.43 -1.48 6.85
CA ASN A 299 1.11 -0.46 7.85
C ASN A 299 -0.35 0.02 7.72
N HIS A 300 -1.28 -0.80 8.18
CA HIS A 300 -2.71 -0.49 8.16
C HIS A 300 -3.09 0.65 9.13
N VAL A 301 -2.37 0.82 10.24
CA VAL A 301 -2.60 1.91 11.21
C VAL A 301 -2.41 3.27 10.55
N LEU A 302 -1.31 3.44 9.79
CA LEU A 302 -1.03 4.67 9.04
C LEU A 302 -2.00 4.87 7.87
N ILE A 303 -2.29 3.81 7.11
CA ILE A 303 -3.20 3.88 5.95
C ILE A 303 -4.60 4.33 6.37
N PHE A 304 -5.08 3.83 7.51
CA PHE A 304 -6.35 4.24 8.10
C PHE A 304 -6.25 5.48 9.01
N GLU A 305 -5.10 6.16 9.04
CA GLU A 305 -4.86 7.38 9.84
C GLU A 305 -5.29 7.22 11.31
N VAL A 306 -5.13 6.02 11.87
CA VAL A 306 -5.51 5.70 13.26
C VAL A 306 -4.33 6.06 14.18
N ASP A 307 -4.63 6.54 15.39
CA ASP A 307 -3.60 6.86 16.37
C ASP A 307 -2.82 5.58 16.76
N PRO A 308 -1.51 5.49 16.49
CA PRO A 308 -0.68 4.31 16.79
C PRO A 308 -0.54 4.04 18.29
N ARG A 309 -0.92 4.98 19.16
CA ARG A 309 -0.87 4.80 20.62
C ARG A 309 -2.18 4.33 21.20
N ASN A 310 -3.27 4.47 20.47
CA ASN A 310 -4.62 4.24 20.96
C ASN A 310 -5.53 3.70 19.84
N HIS A 311 -5.26 2.46 19.44
CA HIS A 311 -6.07 1.70 18.50
C HIS A 311 -6.49 0.37 19.10
N LEU A 312 -7.52 -0.23 18.49
CA LEU A 312 -7.91 -1.59 18.83
C LEU A 312 -6.92 -2.57 18.20
N THR A 313 -6.57 -3.60 18.96
CA THR A 313 -5.81 -4.74 18.46
C THR A 313 -6.70 -5.65 17.63
N TYR A 314 -6.12 -6.42 16.71
CA TYR A 314 -6.87 -7.40 15.93
C TYR A 314 -7.61 -8.40 16.85
N GLN A 315 -6.98 -8.81 17.96
CA GLN A 315 -7.59 -9.71 18.95
C GLN A 315 -8.81 -9.07 19.63
N SER A 316 -8.76 -7.79 19.99
CA SER A 316 -9.89 -7.10 20.59
C SER A 316 -11.06 -6.95 19.62
N VAL A 317 -10.80 -6.66 18.35
CA VAL A 317 -11.85 -6.61 17.30
C VAL A 317 -12.50 -7.99 17.15
N MET A 318 -11.70 -9.04 17.01
CA MET A 318 -12.19 -10.42 16.91
C MET A 318 -12.94 -10.86 18.17
N GLN A 319 -12.51 -10.43 19.36
CA GLN A 319 -13.17 -10.75 20.63
C GLN A 319 -14.58 -10.17 20.66
N ILE A 320 -14.74 -8.90 20.29
CA ILE A 320 -16.05 -8.23 20.24
C ILE A 320 -16.95 -8.91 19.22
N ALA A 321 -16.45 -9.20 18.02
CA ALA A 321 -17.22 -9.88 17.00
C ALA A 321 -17.64 -11.29 17.43
N SER A 322 -16.73 -12.07 18.03
CA SER A 322 -17.02 -13.42 18.54
C SER A 322 -18.06 -13.40 19.66
N PHE A 323 -18.01 -12.40 20.54
CA PHE A 323 -19.03 -12.19 21.56
C PHE A 323 -20.40 -11.91 20.95
N MET A 324 -20.48 -11.07 19.91
CA MET A 324 -21.73 -10.79 19.21
C MET A 324 -22.27 -12.02 18.45
N CYS A 325 -21.39 -12.83 17.83
CA CYS A 325 -21.78 -14.10 17.22
C CYS A 325 -22.32 -15.12 18.25
N MET A 326 -21.72 -15.16 19.44
CA MET A 326 -22.22 -15.98 20.56
C MET A 326 -23.61 -15.50 21.02
N LEU A 327 -23.81 -14.19 21.21
CA LEU A 327 -25.13 -13.62 21.55
C LEU A 327 -26.17 -13.90 20.45
N TRP A 328 -25.77 -13.80 19.18
CA TRP A 328 -26.61 -14.17 18.05
C TRP A 328 -27.06 -15.63 18.14
N SER A 329 -26.15 -16.54 18.47
CA SER A 329 -26.48 -17.97 18.58
C SER A 329 -27.43 -18.26 19.75
N LEU A 330 -27.24 -17.57 20.88
CA LEU A 330 -28.18 -17.63 22.00
C LEU A 330 -29.56 -17.08 21.60
N GLY A 331 -29.61 -16.02 20.81
CA GLY A 331 -30.86 -15.47 20.28
C GLY A 331 -31.60 -16.45 19.35
N VAL A 332 -30.88 -17.12 18.46
CA VAL A 332 -31.46 -18.15 17.57
C VAL A 332 -31.97 -19.35 18.36
N LEU A 333 -31.20 -19.86 19.32
CA LEU A 333 -31.65 -20.96 20.19
C LEU A 333 -32.85 -20.54 21.05
N GLY A 334 -32.86 -19.31 21.56
CA GLY A 334 -34.01 -18.75 22.27
C GLY A 334 -35.27 -18.72 21.40
N TYR A 335 -35.15 -18.34 20.13
CA TYR A 335 -36.24 -18.43 19.16
C TYR A 335 -36.69 -19.88 18.91
N LEU A 336 -35.76 -20.81 18.70
CA LEU A 336 -36.08 -22.23 18.46
C LEU A 336 -36.77 -22.90 19.65
N TYR A 337 -36.41 -22.51 20.88
CA TYR A 337 -36.95 -23.08 22.11
C TYR A 337 -38.01 -22.20 22.81
N CYS A 338 -38.51 -21.16 22.14
CA CYS A 338 -39.43 -20.17 22.71
C CYS A 338 -40.68 -20.78 23.37
N HIS A 339 -41.20 -21.88 22.81
CA HIS A 339 -42.36 -22.60 23.35
C HIS A 339 -42.07 -23.27 24.70
N LEU A 340 -40.88 -23.84 24.89
CA LEU A 340 -40.49 -24.49 26.15
C LEU A 340 -40.28 -23.47 27.28
N ILE A 341 -39.88 -22.25 26.93
CA ILE A 341 -39.59 -21.16 27.87
C ILE A 341 -40.77 -20.18 28.01
N HIS A 342 -41.88 -20.43 27.33
CA HIS A 342 -43.09 -19.58 27.32
C HIS A 342 -42.82 -18.09 27.02
N LEU A 343 -41.88 -17.81 26.11
CA LEU A 343 -41.57 -16.45 25.65
C LEU A 343 -41.96 -16.25 24.19
N PRO A 344 -42.30 -15.02 23.76
CA PRO A 344 -42.56 -14.73 22.35
C PRO A 344 -41.35 -15.01 21.45
N PRO A 345 -41.51 -15.71 20.31
CA PRO A 345 -40.40 -16.04 19.41
C PRO A 345 -39.64 -14.81 18.90
N PHE A 346 -40.36 -13.74 18.54
CA PHE A 346 -39.76 -12.53 17.98
C PHE A 346 -39.14 -11.59 19.02
N LEU A 347 -39.21 -11.92 20.31
CA LEU A 347 -38.51 -11.17 21.34
C LEU A 347 -36.98 -11.26 21.16
N PHE A 348 -36.46 -12.43 20.80
CA PHE A 348 -35.02 -12.67 20.71
C PHE A 348 -34.28 -11.83 19.65
N PRO A 349 -34.74 -11.77 18.38
CA PRO A 349 -34.11 -10.89 17.40
C PRO A 349 -34.22 -9.41 17.78
N LEU A 350 -35.32 -8.99 18.43
CA LEU A 350 -35.48 -7.63 18.95
C LEU A 350 -34.46 -7.30 20.03
N LEU A 351 -34.32 -8.17 21.04
CA LEU A 351 -33.36 -8.01 22.13
C LEU A 351 -31.92 -7.93 21.61
N LEU A 352 -31.55 -8.78 20.64
CA LEU A 352 -30.23 -8.75 20.02
C LEU A 352 -29.94 -7.38 19.39
N MET A 353 -30.87 -6.86 18.58
CA MET A 353 -30.70 -5.56 17.94
C MET A 353 -30.68 -4.40 18.94
N LEU A 354 -31.50 -4.45 19.99
CA LEU A 354 -31.46 -3.48 21.08
C LEU A 354 -30.10 -3.48 21.78
N ILE A 355 -29.53 -4.65 22.08
CA ILE A 355 -28.18 -4.76 22.66
C ILE A 355 -27.13 -4.14 21.72
N CYS A 356 -27.22 -4.38 20.40
CA CYS A 356 -26.30 -3.79 19.44
C CYS A 356 -26.39 -2.26 19.38
N VAL A 357 -27.60 -1.70 19.34
CA VAL A 357 -27.83 -0.25 19.31
C VAL A 357 -27.33 0.38 20.61
N LEU A 358 -27.72 -0.19 21.76
CA LEU A 358 -27.27 0.28 23.07
C LEU A 358 -25.74 0.23 23.18
N TYR A 359 -25.10 -0.84 22.69
CA TYR A 359 -23.65 -0.94 22.69
C TYR A 359 -22.97 0.12 21.82
N ILE A 360 -23.43 0.33 20.58
CA ILE A 360 -22.81 1.29 19.65
C ILE A 360 -22.94 2.73 20.15
N PHE A 361 -24.12 3.12 20.64
CA PHE A 361 -24.42 4.50 21.05
C PHE A 361 -24.12 4.79 22.53
N ASN A 362 -23.61 3.82 23.30
CA ASN A 362 -23.33 4.03 24.71
C ASN A 362 -22.31 5.19 24.93
N PRO A 363 -22.66 6.22 25.72
CA PRO A 363 -21.79 7.38 25.97
C PRO A 363 -20.71 7.14 27.03
N LEU A 364 -20.80 6.04 27.79
CA LEU A 364 -19.89 5.74 28.90
C LEU A 364 -18.46 5.49 28.41
N LYS A 365 -17.51 6.16 29.07
CA LYS A 365 -16.08 6.04 28.77
C LYS A 365 -15.40 4.93 29.57
N LYS A 366 -15.82 4.68 30.81
CA LYS A 366 -15.21 3.71 31.73
C LYS A 366 -16.16 2.54 32.01
N PRO A 367 -15.62 1.31 32.18
CA PRO A 367 -14.22 0.93 32.00
C PRO A 367 -13.82 0.91 30.51
N ASN A 368 -12.63 1.45 30.19
CA ASN A 368 -12.13 1.55 28.81
C ASN A 368 -11.99 0.18 28.12
N SER A 369 -11.82 -0.90 28.90
CA SER A 369 -11.70 -2.27 28.40
C SER A 369 -12.96 -2.79 27.71
N ILE A 370 -14.15 -2.37 28.16
CA ILE A 370 -15.44 -2.88 27.70
C ILE A 370 -16.07 -1.94 26.66
N PHE A 371 -16.11 -0.64 26.96
CA PHE A 371 -16.90 0.30 26.15
C PHE A 371 -16.12 0.97 25.02
N GLN A 372 -14.78 1.05 25.10
CA GLN A 372 -13.92 1.49 23.99
C GLN A 372 -14.47 2.69 23.20
N ARG A 373 -14.96 3.70 23.92
CA ARG A 373 -15.76 4.82 23.37
C ARG A 373 -15.12 5.47 22.16
N ASN A 374 -13.81 5.72 22.20
CA ASN A 374 -13.11 6.41 21.11
C ASN A 374 -13.26 5.66 19.78
N SER A 375 -13.11 4.33 19.79
CA SER A 375 -13.20 3.50 18.60
C SER A 375 -14.63 3.43 18.05
N ARG A 376 -15.64 3.35 18.94
CA ARG A 376 -17.07 3.37 18.52
C ARG A 376 -17.48 4.71 17.90
N PHE A 377 -17.10 5.82 18.52
CA PHE A 377 -17.41 7.14 17.94
C PHE A 377 -16.57 7.45 16.70
N TRP A 378 -15.37 6.86 16.58
CA TRP A 378 -14.57 6.91 15.35
C TRP A 378 -15.30 6.23 14.19
N ILE A 379 -15.80 5.00 14.36
CA ILE A 379 -16.56 4.33 13.29
C ILE A 379 -17.87 5.06 12.99
N LEU A 380 -18.60 5.56 14.00
CA LEU A 380 -19.82 6.35 13.80
C LEU A 380 -19.56 7.63 12.99
N LYS A 381 -18.45 8.33 13.28
CA LYS A 381 -18.05 9.53 12.54
C LYS A 381 -17.79 9.21 11.06
N HIS A 382 -17.08 8.12 10.77
CA HIS A 382 -16.77 7.73 9.39
C HIS A 382 -18.00 7.18 8.65
N CYS A 383 -18.90 6.45 9.32
CA CYS A 383 -20.21 6.10 8.77
C CYS A 383 -21.02 7.36 8.42
N PHE A 384 -21.06 8.33 9.34
CA PHE A 384 -21.73 9.61 9.11
C PHE A 384 -21.15 10.33 7.88
N ASN A 385 -19.82 10.48 7.81
CA ASN A 385 -19.15 11.09 6.67
C ASN A 385 -19.43 10.37 5.34
N CYS A 386 -19.63 9.04 5.36
CA CYS A 386 -20.04 8.30 4.17
C CYS A 386 -21.45 8.72 3.71
N PHE A 387 -22.40 8.80 4.64
CA PHE A 387 -23.78 9.20 4.31
C PHE A 387 -23.90 10.67 3.91
N THR A 388 -23.04 11.54 4.45
CA THR A 388 -23.00 12.97 4.13
C THR A 388 -21.84 13.32 3.19
N ALA A 389 -21.36 12.34 2.39
CA ALA A 389 -20.18 12.48 1.52
C ALA A 389 -20.13 13.76 0.66
N PRO A 390 -21.24 14.29 0.09
CA PRO A 390 -21.19 15.54 -0.69
C PRO A 390 -20.70 16.77 0.10
N PHE A 391 -20.81 16.75 1.43
CA PHE A 391 -20.54 17.88 2.32
C PHE A 391 -19.18 17.82 3.01
N HIS A 392 -18.50 16.67 3.00
CA HIS A 392 -17.22 16.47 3.69
C HIS A 392 -16.09 16.17 2.72
N TYR A 393 -14.86 16.30 3.18
CA TYR A 393 -13.69 15.79 2.46
C TYR A 393 -13.65 14.27 2.63
N VAL A 394 -13.49 13.54 1.52
CA VAL A 394 -13.54 12.07 1.51
C VAL A 394 -12.13 11.52 1.70
N THR A 395 -11.89 10.92 2.87
CA THR A 395 -10.61 10.26 3.20
C THR A 395 -10.53 8.84 2.60
N PHE A 396 -9.36 8.21 2.71
CA PHE A 396 -9.21 6.80 2.32
C PHE A 396 -10.13 5.87 3.12
N ILE A 397 -10.30 6.14 4.42
CA ILE A 397 -11.15 5.35 5.31
C ILE A 397 -12.61 5.39 4.84
N ASP A 398 -13.13 6.59 4.54
CA ASP A 398 -14.51 6.77 4.06
C ASP A 398 -14.72 6.04 2.73
N PHE A 399 -13.70 6.10 1.86
CA PHE A 399 -13.68 5.38 0.59
C PHE A 399 -13.72 3.86 0.79
N TRP A 400 -12.89 3.33 1.69
CA TRP A 400 -12.79 1.90 1.97
C TRP A 400 -14.06 1.37 2.65
N LEU A 401 -14.63 2.13 3.59
CA LEU A 401 -15.84 1.78 4.31
C LEU A 401 -17.04 1.68 3.36
N GLY A 402 -17.18 2.61 2.42
CA GLY A 402 -18.23 2.52 1.40
C GLY A 402 -18.10 1.28 0.50
N ASP A 403 -16.88 0.80 0.23
CA ASP A 403 -16.69 -0.45 -0.51
C ASP A 403 -17.11 -1.67 0.32
N GLN A 404 -16.90 -1.67 1.65
CA GLN A 404 -17.45 -2.69 2.54
C GLN A 404 -18.98 -2.70 2.50
N MET A 405 -19.61 -1.52 2.48
CA MET A 405 -21.08 -1.41 2.43
C MET A 405 -21.69 -2.04 1.17
N ASN A 406 -20.98 -2.00 0.03
CA ASN A 406 -21.47 -2.62 -1.21
C ASN A 406 -21.53 -4.15 -1.12
N SER A 407 -20.71 -4.76 -0.27
CA SER A 407 -20.75 -6.21 0.01
C SER A 407 -21.73 -6.56 1.15
N LEU A 408 -22.32 -5.55 1.81
CA LEU A 408 -23.31 -5.69 2.89
C LEU A 408 -24.73 -5.27 2.45
N VAL A 409 -25.00 -5.16 1.14
CA VAL A 409 -26.33 -4.80 0.60
C VAL A 409 -27.43 -5.70 1.18
N THR A 410 -27.19 -7.01 1.28
CA THR A 410 -28.15 -7.96 1.89
C THR A 410 -28.44 -7.61 3.34
N SER A 411 -27.43 -7.25 4.14
CA SER A 411 -27.64 -6.79 5.53
C SER A 411 -28.48 -5.51 5.58
N PHE A 412 -28.27 -4.55 4.68
CA PHE A 412 -29.10 -3.34 4.61
C PHE A 412 -30.57 -3.67 4.30
N LEU A 413 -30.81 -4.59 3.36
CA LEU A 413 -32.16 -5.07 3.03
C LEU A 413 -32.81 -5.80 4.21
N ASP A 414 -32.05 -6.62 4.94
CA ASP A 414 -32.52 -7.31 6.14
C ASP A 414 -32.78 -6.35 7.31
N PHE A 415 -31.99 -5.28 7.46
CA PHE A 415 -32.28 -4.24 8.46
C PHE A 415 -33.51 -3.41 8.10
N GLN A 416 -33.71 -3.11 6.81
CA GLN A 416 -34.96 -2.49 6.36
C GLN A 416 -36.15 -3.41 6.63
N TYR A 417 -36.01 -4.70 6.35
CA TYR A 417 -37.01 -5.71 6.63
C TYR A 417 -37.32 -5.80 8.14
N PHE A 418 -36.28 -5.82 8.98
CA PHE A 418 -36.41 -5.80 10.44
C PHE A 418 -37.25 -4.61 10.91
N ILE A 419 -36.93 -3.40 10.45
CA ILE A 419 -37.71 -2.20 10.80
C ILE A 419 -39.16 -2.35 10.36
N CYS A 420 -39.39 -2.73 9.10
CA CYS A 420 -40.73 -2.93 8.57
C CYS A 420 -41.53 -3.92 9.42
N PHE A 421 -40.98 -5.11 9.67
CA PHE A 421 -41.61 -6.20 10.41
C PHE A 421 -42.10 -5.74 11.80
N TYR A 422 -41.24 -5.14 12.62
CA TYR A 422 -41.63 -4.67 13.94
C TYR A 422 -42.58 -3.47 13.92
N THR A 423 -42.63 -2.70 12.84
CA THR A 423 -43.53 -1.54 12.74
C THR A 423 -44.92 -1.87 12.22
N THR A 424 -45.04 -2.86 11.31
CA THR A 424 -46.29 -3.13 10.60
C THR A 424 -46.87 -4.51 10.86
N GLU A 425 -46.02 -5.50 11.14
CA GLU A 425 -46.42 -6.92 11.22
C GLU A 425 -46.41 -7.47 12.65
N VAL A 426 -45.91 -6.73 13.65
CA VAL A 426 -45.95 -7.14 15.07
C VAL A 426 -47.10 -6.45 15.80
N ASP A 427 -47.91 -7.25 16.50
CA ASP A 427 -48.93 -6.76 17.42
C ASP A 427 -48.37 -6.61 18.85
N TYR A 428 -48.72 -5.50 19.49
CA TYR A 428 -48.25 -5.11 20.82
C TYR A 428 -49.38 -5.09 21.87
N ILE A 429 -50.62 -5.39 21.48
CA ILE A 429 -51.83 -5.17 22.31
C ILE A 429 -51.81 -5.98 23.62
N ASP A 430 -51.22 -7.19 23.64
CA ASP A 430 -51.18 -8.06 24.83
C ASP A 430 -49.77 -8.34 25.39
N TRP A 431 -48.77 -7.52 25.06
CA TRP A 431 -47.33 -7.81 25.34
C TRP A 431 -46.80 -9.12 24.74
N THR A 432 -47.59 -9.81 23.92
CA THR A 432 -47.27 -11.11 23.35
C THR A 432 -46.38 -11.06 22.11
N LEU A 433 -45.94 -9.88 21.64
CA LEU A 433 -45.03 -9.70 20.48
C LEU A 433 -45.37 -10.66 19.31
N SER A 434 -46.67 -10.86 19.09
CA SER A 434 -47.20 -11.83 18.14
C SER A 434 -47.35 -11.17 16.78
N ALA A 435 -46.95 -11.86 15.71
CA ALA A 435 -47.12 -11.31 14.37
C ALA A 435 -48.61 -11.25 13.97
N ARG A 436 -49.08 -10.08 13.52
CA ARG A 436 -50.44 -9.84 13.01
C ARG A 436 -50.65 -10.57 11.68
N SER A 437 -51.79 -11.23 11.54
CA SER A 437 -52.23 -11.86 10.28
C SER A 437 -53.67 -11.47 9.92
N VAL A 438 -53.94 -11.38 8.62
CA VAL A 438 -55.31 -11.29 8.08
C VAL A 438 -55.37 -12.11 6.79
N ASN A 439 -56.36 -13.00 6.67
CA ASN A 439 -56.59 -13.78 5.45
C ASN A 439 -57.38 -12.96 4.42
N VAL A 440 -56.87 -12.87 3.18
CA VAL A 440 -57.43 -12.04 2.11
C VAL A 440 -58.79 -12.54 1.60
N THR A 441 -59.13 -13.81 1.80
CA THR A 441 -60.41 -14.36 1.31
C THR A 441 -61.58 -14.24 2.27
N THR A 442 -61.33 -14.24 3.59
CA THR A 442 -62.41 -14.22 4.60
C THR A 442 -62.37 -13.00 5.52
N ASN A 443 -61.31 -12.18 5.48
CA ASN A 443 -61.09 -11.09 6.45
C ASN A 443 -61.06 -11.58 7.91
N GLU A 444 -60.90 -12.90 8.11
CA GLU A 444 -60.84 -13.54 9.42
C GLU A 444 -59.39 -13.57 9.92
N SER A 445 -59.26 -13.48 11.24
CA SER A 445 -57.99 -13.62 11.95
C SER A 445 -57.51 -15.07 11.87
N VAL A 446 -56.42 -15.31 11.14
CA VAL A 446 -55.71 -16.59 11.13
C VAL A 446 -54.53 -16.50 12.09
N PRO A 447 -54.06 -17.59 12.73
CA PRO A 447 -52.86 -17.51 13.56
C PRO A 447 -51.63 -17.51 12.64
N TRP A 448 -51.21 -16.32 12.15
CA TRP A 448 -49.85 -15.88 11.72
C TRP A 448 -49.72 -15.11 10.40
N GLY A 449 -49.11 -13.91 10.46
CA GLY A 449 -48.50 -13.11 9.38
C GLY A 449 -49.36 -12.75 8.15
N TYR A 450 -49.36 -11.49 7.70
CA TYR A 450 -49.81 -11.20 6.32
C TYR A 450 -48.84 -11.88 5.34
N VAL A 451 -49.17 -13.08 4.88
CA VAL A 451 -48.44 -13.81 3.86
C VAL A 451 -49.44 -14.14 2.77
N ASP A 452 -49.20 -13.65 1.56
CA ASP A 452 -50.02 -14.02 0.41
C ASP A 452 -49.92 -15.54 0.21
N ILE A 453 -51.04 -16.25 0.40
CA ILE A 453 -51.13 -17.71 0.34
C ILE A 453 -50.69 -18.26 -1.03
N ASN A 454 -50.81 -17.45 -2.09
CA ASN A 454 -50.42 -17.85 -3.44
C ASN A 454 -48.93 -17.63 -3.72
N THR A 455 -48.27 -16.69 -3.03
CA THR A 455 -46.88 -16.30 -3.34
C THR A 455 -45.88 -16.52 -2.21
N GLY A 456 -46.35 -16.78 -0.98
CA GLY A 456 -45.51 -16.97 0.20
C GLY A 456 -44.74 -15.72 0.65
N ARG A 457 -45.12 -14.54 0.15
CA ARG A 457 -44.43 -13.26 0.43
C ARG A 457 -45.19 -12.44 1.46
N ASP A 458 -44.44 -11.82 2.36
CA ASP A 458 -44.96 -10.88 3.36
C ASP A 458 -45.02 -9.44 2.81
N MET A 459 -45.68 -8.54 3.55
CA MET A 459 -45.85 -7.13 3.16
C MET A 459 -44.49 -6.43 3.06
N CYS A 460 -43.59 -6.71 4.00
CA CYS A 460 -42.27 -6.11 4.04
C CYS A 460 -41.36 -6.50 2.86
N THR A 461 -41.51 -7.72 2.35
CA THR A 461 -40.84 -8.20 1.13
C THR A 461 -41.47 -7.61 -0.13
N SER A 462 -42.77 -7.37 -0.09
CA SER A 462 -43.57 -6.81 -1.18
C SER A 462 -43.49 -5.28 -1.30
N SER A 463 -42.84 -4.59 -0.34
CA SER A 463 -42.55 -3.14 -0.35
C SER A 463 -41.49 -2.75 -1.40
N SER A 464 -41.77 -3.05 -2.66
CA SER A 464 -40.83 -2.98 -3.79
C SER A 464 -40.12 -1.63 -3.93
N GLY A 465 -40.82 -0.51 -3.70
CA GLY A 465 -40.23 0.83 -3.78
C GLY A 465 -39.11 1.08 -2.76
N ILE A 466 -39.34 0.82 -1.47
CA ILE A 466 -38.35 1.06 -0.42
C ILE A 466 -37.17 0.10 -0.56
N ARG A 467 -37.44 -1.18 -0.87
CA ARG A 467 -36.39 -2.18 -1.11
C ARG A 467 -35.48 -1.82 -2.28
N VAL A 468 -36.03 -1.29 -3.37
CA VAL A 468 -35.24 -0.80 -4.51
C VAL A 468 -34.29 0.32 -4.06
N LEU A 469 -34.78 1.30 -3.29
CA LEU A 469 -33.95 2.40 -2.78
C LEU A 469 -32.83 1.91 -1.85
N VAL A 470 -33.14 0.98 -0.93
CA VAL A 470 -32.14 0.41 -0.01
C VAL A 470 -31.10 -0.43 -0.76
N SER A 471 -31.49 -1.13 -1.83
CA SER A 471 -30.57 -1.94 -2.62
C SER A 471 -29.49 -1.12 -3.33
N ILE A 472 -29.83 0.07 -3.83
CA ILE A 472 -28.88 0.97 -4.52
C ILE A 472 -28.13 1.88 -3.55
N PHE A 473 -28.56 1.98 -2.30
CA PHE A 473 -28.04 2.95 -1.34
C PHE A 473 -26.52 2.87 -1.13
N PRO A 474 -25.88 1.69 -0.94
CA PRO A 474 -24.43 1.60 -0.85
C PRO A 474 -23.68 2.06 -2.12
N ALA A 475 -24.25 1.80 -3.30
CA ALA A 475 -23.69 2.27 -4.57
C ALA A 475 -23.80 3.79 -4.70
N THR A 476 -24.91 4.37 -4.24
CA THR A 476 -25.13 5.83 -4.21
C THR A 476 -24.13 6.55 -3.32
N VAL A 477 -23.86 6.02 -2.13
CA VAL A 477 -22.83 6.56 -1.23
C VAL A 477 -21.47 6.62 -1.95
N ARG A 478 -21.09 5.54 -2.64
CA ARG A 478 -19.83 5.50 -3.40
C ARG A 478 -19.79 6.42 -4.60
N PHE A 479 -20.88 6.48 -5.36
CA PHE A 479 -21.03 7.40 -6.48
C PHE A 479 -20.81 8.86 -6.02
N LEU A 480 -21.48 9.28 -4.95
CA LEU A 480 -21.34 10.62 -4.38
C LEU A 480 -19.93 10.90 -3.85
N GLN A 481 -19.30 9.93 -3.18
CA GLN A 481 -17.90 10.04 -2.75
C GLN A 481 -16.95 10.26 -3.94
N CYS A 482 -17.16 9.54 -5.04
CA CYS A 482 -16.35 9.68 -6.25
C CYS A 482 -16.50 11.07 -6.89
N LEU A 483 -17.74 11.58 -6.97
CA LEU A 483 -18.00 12.94 -7.47
C LEU A 483 -17.38 14.01 -6.57
N ARG A 484 -17.46 13.85 -5.24
CA ARG A 484 -16.81 14.77 -4.30
C ARG A 484 -15.30 14.80 -4.49
N ARG A 485 -14.65 13.64 -4.62
CA ARG A 485 -13.20 13.58 -4.87
C ARG A 485 -12.82 14.18 -6.23
N PHE A 486 -13.64 14.01 -7.26
CA PHE A 486 -13.45 14.68 -8.54
C PHE A 486 -13.51 16.21 -8.37
N ARG A 487 -14.51 16.72 -7.64
CA ARG A 487 -14.62 18.15 -7.34
C ARG A 487 -13.40 18.69 -6.57
N ASP A 488 -12.91 17.94 -5.59
CA ASP A 488 -11.83 18.40 -4.71
C ASP A 488 -10.45 18.35 -5.37
N THR A 489 -10.21 17.34 -6.20
CA THR A 489 -8.89 17.12 -6.82
C THR A 489 -8.77 17.70 -8.23
N GLY A 490 -9.90 17.95 -8.91
CA GLY A 490 -9.95 18.35 -10.32
C GLY A 490 -9.56 17.25 -11.32
N ASN A 491 -9.24 16.04 -10.85
CA ASN A 491 -8.74 14.94 -11.70
C ASN A 491 -9.86 13.99 -12.11
N ALA A 492 -10.22 13.98 -13.40
CA ALA A 492 -11.26 13.08 -13.92
C ALA A 492 -10.89 11.59 -13.77
N ARG A 493 -9.61 11.24 -13.92
CA ARG A 493 -9.09 9.89 -13.66
C ARG A 493 -8.34 9.87 -12.33
N PRO A 494 -8.61 8.92 -11.42
CA PRO A 494 -9.55 7.80 -11.54
C PRO A 494 -11.00 8.12 -11.13
N HIS A 495 -11.28 9.31 -10.60
CA HIS A 495 -12.53 9.57 -9.84
C HIS A 495 -13.83 9.43 -10.63
N LEU A 496 -13.93 10.03 -11.81
CA LEU A 496 -15.15 9.99 -12.62
C LEU A 496 -15.38 8.60 -13.24
N ILE A 497 -14.29 7.90 -13.59
CA ILE A 497 -14.36 6.51 -14.07
C ILE A 497 -14.83 5.59 -12.93
N ASN A 498 -14.41 5.85 -11.68
CA ASN A 498 -14.93 5.10 -10.55
C ASN A 498 -16.42 5.40 -10.30
N ALA A 499 -16.86 6.66 -10.49
CA ALA A 499 -18.29 7.00 -10.41
C ALA A 499 -19.10 6.23 -11.48
N GLY A 500 -18.57 6.13 -12.70
CA GLY A 500 -19.16 5.34 -13.79
C GLY A 500 -19.37 3.87 -13.42
N LYS A 501 -18.43 3.27 -12.69
CA LYS A 501 -18.54 1.91 -12.16
C LYS A 501 -19.81 1.74 -11.31
N TYR A 502 -20.01 2.60 -10.31
CA TYR A 502 -21.18 2.49 -9.42
C TYR A 502 -22.49 2.89 -10.12
N SER A 503 -22.47 3.75 -11.15
CA SER A 503 -23.68 4.04 -11.91
C SER A 503 -24.23 2.84 -12.70
N THR A 504 -23.38 1.84 -13.01
CA THR A 504 -23.85 0.61 -13.67
C THR A 504 -24.87 -0.15 -12.83
N ILE A 505 -24.79 -0.04 -11.49
CA ILE A 505 -25.73 -0.69 -10.56
C ILE A 505 -27.13 -0.08 -10.72
N TYR A 506 -27.25 1.22 -10.99
CA TYR A 506 -28.55 1.85 -11.23
C TYR A 506 -29.23 1.28 -12.48
N LEU A 507 -28.47 1.02 -13.55
CA LEU A 507 -29.00 0.41 -14.77
C LEU A 507 -29.52 -1.00 -14.50
N VAL A 508 -28.76 -1.79 -13.74
CA VAL A 508 -29.17 -3.14 -13.32
C VAL A 508 -30.48 -3.12 -12.56
N VAL A 509 -30.59 -2.27 -11.53
CA VAL A 509 -31.80 -2.20 -10.70
C VAL A 509 -32.99 -1.61 -11.48
N PHE A 510 -32.75 -0.63 -12.35
CA PHE A 510 -33.77 -0.04 -13.20
C PHE A 510 -34.39 -1.07 -14.16
N PHE A 511 -33.57 -1.78 -14.92
CA PHE A 511 -34.07 -2.80 -15.85
C PHE A 511 -34.69 -4.01 -15.13
N LYS A 512 -34.18 -4.39 -13.95
CA LYS A 512 -34.84 -5.38 -13.09
C LYS A 512 -36.26 -4.96 -12.72
N SER A 513 -36.43 -3.69 -12.34
CA SER A 513 -37.73 -3.16 -11.92
C SER A 513 -38.71 -3.08 -13.09
N LEU A 514 -38.23 -2.70 -14.28
CA LEU A 514 -39.03 -2.71 -15.51
C LEU A 514 -39.42 -4.12 -15.94
N ASN A 515 -38.51 -5.10 -15.82
CA ASN A 515 -38.81 -6.49 -16.10
C ASN A 515 -39.92 -7.00 -15.17
N HIS A 516 -39.81 -6.73 -13.87
CA HIS A 516 -40.84 -7.11 -12.91
C HIS A 516 -42.21 -6.45 -13.19
N TRP A 517 -42.20 -5.19 -13.63
CA TRP A 517 -43.43 -4.50 -14.05
C TRP A 517 -44.04 -5.14 -15.30
N ALA A 518 -43.22 -5.52 -16.28
CA ALA A 518 -43.66 -6.17 -17.51
C ALA A 518 -44.19 -7.59 -17.26
N GLU A 519 -43.53 -8.39 -16.42
CA GLU A 519 -43.99 -9.72 -15.99
C GLU A 519 -45.35 -9.66 -15.27
N LYS A 520 -45.61 -8.58 -14.52
CA LYS A 520 -46.91 -8.39 -13.88
C LYS A 520 -48.03 -8.12 -14.90
N ALA A 521 -47.69 -7.52 -16.05
CA ALA A 521 -48.64 -7.23 -17.12
C ALA A 521 -48.88 -8.46 -18.02
N ASP A 522 -47.83 -9.21 -18.37
CA ASP A 522 -47.92 -10.47 -19.10
C ASP A 522 -46.90 -11.49 -18.55
N PRO A 523 -47.33 -12.44 -17.70
CA PRO A 523 -46.45 -13.44 -17.09
C PRO A 523 -45.88 -14.47 -18.08
N SER A 524 -46.46 -14.58 -19.28
CA SER A 524 -46.12 -15.64 -20.25
C SER A 524 -45.10 -15.21 -21.30
N ALA A 525 -44.88 -13.90 -21.47
CA ALA A 525 -43.98 -13.35 -22.46
C ALA A 525 -42.66 -12.88 -21.84
N THR A 526 -41.53 -13.32 -22.40
CA THR A 526 -40.21 -12.78 -22.05
C THR A 526 -40.09 -11.35 -22.57
N SER A 527 -40.07 -10.37 -21.67
CA SER A 527 -40.01 -8.95 -22.03
C SER A 527 -38.63 -8.56 -22.60
N ILE A 528 -38.58 -7.51 -23.43
CA ILE A 528 -37.30 -6.91 -23.85
C ILE A 528 -36.47 -6.41 -22.65
N PHE A 529 -37.14 -6.05 -21.55
CA PHE A 529 -36.49 -5.58 -20.33
C PHE A 529 -35.69 -6.69 -19.64
N PHE A 530 -36.07 -7.95 -19.79
CA PHE A 530 -35.28 -9.09 -19.33
C PHE A 530 -33.90 -9.10 -20.00
N TYR A 531 -33.84 -9.01 -21.33
CA TYR A 531 -32.57 -8.98 -22.06
C TYR A 531 -31.72 -7.75 -21.72
N LEU A 532 -32.34 -6.57 -21.59
CA LEU A 532 -31.65 -5.34 -21.17
C LEU A 532 -31.11 -5.45 -19.75
N TRP A 533 -31.84 -6.12 -18.86
CA TRP A 533 -31.40 -6.39 -17.50
C TRP A 533 -30.16 -7.30 -17.49
N ILE A 534 -30.17 -8.41 -18.22
CA ILE A 534 -29.00 -9.30 -18.37
C ILE A 534 -27.80 -8.54 -18.97
N ALA A 535 -28.02 -7.76 -20.04
CA ALA A 535 -26.95 -6.97 -20.66
C ALA A 535 -26.34 -5.96 -19.68
N SER A 536 -27.16 -5.28 -18.89
CA SER A 536 -26.69 -4.35 -17.86
C SER A 536 -25.88 -5.05 -16.75
N TYR A 537 -26.25 -6.28 -16.38
CA TYR A 537 -25.50 -7.10 -15.42
C TYR A 537 -24.14 -7.51 -15.97
N ILE A 538 -24.08 -7.99 -17.23
CA ILE A 538 -22.82 -8.36 -17.89
C ILE A 538 -21.88 -7.16 -17.95
N PHE A 539 -22.41 -5.98 -18.29
CA PHE A 539 -21.62 -4.75 -18.32
C PHE A 539 -21.12 -4.35 -16.93
N SER A 540 -21.99 -4.38 -15.91
CA SER A 540 -21.62 -4.08 -14.52
C SER A 540 -20.57 -5.06 -13.98
N PHE A 541 -20.74 -6.36 -14.26
CA PHE A 541 -19.79 -7.41 -13.92
C PHE A 541 -18.43 -7.16 -14.54
N ALA A 542 -18.36 -6.98 -15.87
CA ALA A 542 -17.10 -6.77 -16.57
C ALA A 542 -16.37 -5.52 -16.06
N TYR A 543 -17.09 -4.41 -15.88
CA TYR A 543 -16.51 -3.17 -15.36
C TYR A 543 -15.95 -3.39 -13.95
N THR A 544 -16.76 -3.90 -13.03
CA THR A 544 -16.36 -4.02 -11.62
C THR A 544 -15.25 -5.05 -11.40
N PHE A 545 -15.24 -6.17 -12.15
CA PHE A 545 -14.16 -7.14 -12.13
C PHE A 545 -12.84 -6.55 -12.65
N LEU A 546 -12.87 -5.90 -13.82
CA LEU A 546 -11.68 -5.24 -14.36
C LEU A 546 -11.18 -4.13 -13.41
N TRP A 547 -12.10 -3.41 -12.76
CA TRP A 547 -11.72 -2.40 -11.78
C TRP A 547 -10.92 -2.97 -10.62
N ASP A 548 -11.35 -4.11 -10.05
CA ASP A 548 -10.67 -4.73 -8.93
C ASP A 548 -9.23 -5.13 -9.31
N VAL A 549 -9.06 -5.81 -10.44
CA VAL A 549 -7.73 -6.30 -10.88
C VAL A 549 -6.79 -5.16 -11.29
N PHE A 550 -7.28 -4.19 -12.07
CA PHE A 550 -6.44 -3.14 -12.64
C PHE A 550 -6.24 -1.94 -11.71
N MET A 551 -7.28 -1.50 -11.00
CA MET A 551 -7.26 -0.24 -10.25
C MET A 551 -7.07 -0.48 -8.76
N ASP A 552 -7.96 -1.28 -8.15
CA ASP A 552 -7.95 -1.47 -6.70
C ASP A 552 -6.75 -2.31 -6.25
N TRP A 553 -6.43 -3.37 -6.98
CA TRP A 553 -5.26 -4.19 -6.69
C TRP A 553 -4.03 -3.74 -7.44
N GLY A 554 -4.13 -3.06 -8.59
CA GLY A 554 -2.96 -2.58 -9.33
C GLY A 554 -2.02 -3.71 -9.76
N LEU A 555 -2.56 -4.83 -10.21
CA LEU A 555 -1.75 -6.03 -10.52
C LEU A 555 -1.11 -5.97 -11.90
N ILE A 556 -1.84 -5.47 -12.90
CA ILE A 556 -1.43 -5.58 -14.30
C ILE A 556 -0.47 -4.46 -14.67
N ASP A 557 0.81 -4.82 -14.75
CA ASP A 557 1.88 -3.96 -15.27
C ASP A 557 2.29 -4.44 -16.68
N PRO A 558 2.22 -3.57 -17.71
CA PRO A 558 2.75 -3.87 -19.05
C PRO A 558 4.24 -4.25 -19.07
N LEU A 559 4.99 -3.91 -18.02
CA LEU A 559 6.42 -4.22 -17.83
C LEU A 559 6.65 -5.45 -16.94
N ALA A 560 5.63 -6.28 -16.72
CA ALA A 560 5.69 -7.45 -15.85
C ALA A 560 6.88 -8.39 -16.19
N PRO A 561 7.59 -8.93 -15.18
CA PRO A 561 8.64 -9.92 -15.38
C PRO A 561 8.14 -11.19 -16.09
N LYS A 562 8.98 -11.82 -16.92
CA LYS A 562 8.64 -13.06 -17.65
C LYS A 562 8.22 -14.22 -16.71
N ASP A 563 8.72 -14.22 -15.48
CA ASP A 563 8.44 -15.26 -14.47
C ASP A 563 7.12 -15.04 -13.72
N SER A 564 6.36 -13.99 -14.04
CA SER A 564 5.04 -13.69 -13.49
C SER A 564 4.24 -12.81 -14.46
N PRO A 565 3.67 -13.39 -15.52
CA PRO A 565 2.91 -12.62 -16.50
C PRO A 565 1.75 -11.89 -15.82
N PHE A 566 1.56 -10.62 -16.18
CA PHE A 566 0.51 -9.73 -15.68
C PHE A 566 0.58 -9.32 -14.20
N LEU A 567 1.59 -9.72 -13.43
CA LEU A 567 1.76 -9.25 -12.05
C LEU A 567 2.85 -8.18 -11.97
N ARG A 568 2.62 -7.16 -11.12
CA ARG A 568 3.57 -6.08 -10.83
C ARG A 568 4.87 -6.59 -10.19
N GLU A 569 5.92 -5.77 -10.28
CA GLU A 569 7.27 -6.11 -9.83
C GLU A 569 7.41 -6.17 -8.29
N GLU A 570 6.63 -5.38 -7.55
CA GLU A 570 6.70 -5.29 -6.08
C GLU A 570 5.47 -5.94 -5.43
N MET A 571 5.68 -7.08 -4.79
CA MET A 571 4.64 -7.84 -4.07
C MET A 571 5.10 -8.09 -2.63
N ILE A 572 4.19 -7.92 -1.68
CA ILE A 572 4.45 -8.09 -0.24
C ILE A 572 4.19 -9.54 0.18
N TYR A 573 3.11 -10.15 -0.32
CA TYR A 573 2.76 -11.52 0.03
C TYR A 573 3.70 -12.51 -0.65
N GLY A 574 4.24 -13.46 0.13
CA GLY A 574 5.41 -14.26 -0.29
C GLY A 574 5.20 -15.21 -1.47
N SER A 575 3.94 -15.55 -1.82
CA SER A 575 3.61 -16.44 -2.93
C SER A 575 2.78 -15.74 -4.00
N LYS A 576 3.22 -15.86 -5.26
CA LYS A 576 2.51 -15.35 -6.45
C LYS A 576 1.13 -16.00 -6.64
N TRP A 577 0.96 -17.23 -6.16
CA TRP A 577 -0.30 -17.98 -6.29
C TRP A 577 -1.46 -17.34 -5.53
N TYR A 578 -1.19 -16.59 -4.46
CA TYR A 578 -2.24 -15.86 -3.76
C TYR A 578 -2.94 -14.83 -4.65
N TYR A 579 -2.17 -14.17 -5.52
CA TYR A 579 -2.70 -13.16 -6.45
C TYR A 579 -3.55 -13.79 -7.56
N TYR A 580 -3.06 -14.85 -8.19
CA TYR A 580 -3.84 -15.56 -9.21
C TYR A 580 -5.09 -16.22 -8.61
N GLY A 581 -4.97 -16.80 -7.40
CA GLY A 581 -6.11 -17.34 -6.66
C GLY A 581 -7.17 -16.29 -6.39
N ALA A 582 -6.78 -15.09 -5.97
CA ALA A 582 -7.71 -13.98 -5.73
C ALA A 582 -8.40 -13.50 -7.02
N ILE A 583 -7.70 -13.43 -8.15
CA ILE A 583 -8.33 -13.08 -9.45
C ILE A 583 -9.41 -14.10 -9.82
N VAL A 584 -9.12 -15.40 -9.68
CA VAL A 584 -10.07 -16.48 -9.99
C VAL A 584 -11.25 -16.46 -9.03
N GLU A 585 -10.99 -16.31 -7.73
CA GLU A 585 -12.02 -16.25 -6.70
C GLU A 585 -12.95 -15.05 -6.89
N ASP A 586 -12.41 -13.86 -7.15
CA ASP A 586 -13.22 -12.66 -7.41
C ASP A 586 -14.08 -12.84 -8.67
N PHE A 587 -13.52 -13.41 -9.75
CA PHE A 587 -14.29 -13.72 -10.96
C PHE A 587 -15.46 -14.67 -10.67
N VAL A 588 -15.21 -15.79 -9.99
CA VAL A 588 -16.21 -16.83 -9.70
C VAL A 588 -17.31 -16.30 -8.78
N LEU A 589 -16.95 -15.66 -7.66
CA LEU A 589 -17.96 -15.17 -6.70
C LEU A 589 -18.75 -13.98 -7.25
N ARG A 590 -18.17 -13.18 -8.15
CA ARG A 590 -18.92 -12.16 -8.89
C ARG A 590 -19.93 -12.72 -9.86
N LEU A 591 -19.80 -13.97 -10.32
CA LEU A 591 -20.83 -14.66 -11.11
C LEU A 591 -22.00 -15.16 -10.26
N SER A 592 -22.04 -14.87 -8.96
CA SER A 592 -23.18 -15.19 -8.08
C SER A 592 -24.53 -14.65 -8.58
N TRP A 593 -24.53 -13.54 -9.34
CA TRP A 593 -25.76 -13.05 -9.97
C TRP A 593 -26.35 -14.06 -10.97
N VAL A 594 -25.51 -14.83 -11.66
CA VAL A 594 -25.96 -15.87 -12.61
C VAL A 594 -26.74 -16.94 -11.86
N LEU A 595 -26.25 -17.37 -10.69
CA LEU A 595 -26.96 -18.32 -9.84
C LEU A 595 -28.30 -17.76 -9.37
N ASN A 596 -28.34 -16.48 -8.97
CA ASN A 596 -29.56 -15.82 -8.51
C ASN A 596 -30.64 -15.72 -9.59
N ILE A 597 -30.25 -15.46 -10.85
CA ILE A 597 -31.20 -15.42 -11.98
C ILE A 597 -31.57 -16.84 -12.42
N SER A 598 -30.58 -17.69 -12.70
CA SER A 598 -30.82 -19.03 -13.26
C SER A 598 -31.57 -19.98 -12.33
N LEU A 599 -31.24 -20.02 -11.03
CA LEU A 599 -31.89 -20.93 -10.08
C LEU A 599 -33.08 -20.31 -9.38
N GLY A 600 -33.05 -18.97 -9.19
CA GLY A 600 -34.13 -18.22 -8.56
C GLY A 600 -35.36 -18.05 -9.45
N GLU A 601 -35.20 -17.94 -10.78
CA GLU A 601 -36.32 -17.85 -11.72
C GLU A 601 -36.70 -19.19 -12.35
N ALA A 602 -35.80 -20.18 -12.41
CA ALA A 602 -36.13 -21.51 -12.93
C ALA A 602 -36.88 -22.43 -11.94
N TRP A 603 -37.44 -21.89 -10.85
CA TRP A 603 -38.26 -22.60 -9.85
C TRP A 603 -37.61 -23.83 -9.16
N THR A 604 -36.28 -23.99 -9.22
CA THR A 604 -35.60 -25.19 -8.67
C THR A 604 -35.15 -25.03 -7.21
N MET A 605 -34.87 -23.80 -6.75
CA MET A 605 -34.40 -23.49 -5.40
C MET A 605 -35.11 -22.25 -4.84
N GLU A 606 -35.47 -22.25 -3.56
CA GLU A 606 -36.08 -21.09 -2.90
C GLU A 606 -35.09 -19.89 -2.86
N SER A 607 -35.53 -18.71 -3.31
CA SER A 607 -34.68 -17.51 -3.45
C SER A 607 -33.98 -17.07 -2.15
N ASP A 608 -34.63 -17.24 -1.00
CA ASP A 608 -34.05 -16.90 0.30
C ASP A 608 -32.92 -17.84 0.71
N LEU A 609 -33.04 -19.14 0.40
CA LEU A 609 -31.97 -20.12 0.63
C LEU A 609 -30.72 -19.73 -0.16
N LEU A 610 -30.90 -19.37 -1.44
CA LEU A 610 -29.80 -18.94 -2.30
C LEU A 610 -29.15 -17.64 -1.79
N THR A 611 -29.94 -16.72 -1.25
CA THR A 611 -29.44 -15.50 -0.61
C THR A 611 -28.63 -15.81 0.66
N CYS A 612 -29.06 -16.79 1.46
CA CYS A 612 -28.32 -17.26 2.63
C CYS A 612 -26.97 -17.89 2.29
N ILE A 613 -26.80 -18.43 1.07
CA ILE A 613 -25.53 -18.98 0.59
C ILE A 613 -24.66 -17.90 -0.05
N THR A 614 -25.24 -17.07 -0.92
CA THR A 614 -24.50 -16.08 -1.71
C THR A 614 -24.05 -14.86 -0.89
N ALA A 615 -24.82 -14.44 0.13
CA ALA A 615 -24.46 -13.27 0.93
C ALA A 615 -23.18 -13.47 1.78
N PRO A 616 -22.97 -14.60 2.49
CA PRO A 616 -21.69 -14.88 3.15
C PRO A 616 -20.51 -14.96 2.16
N LEU A 617 -20.73 -15.50 0.96
CA LEU A 617 -19.70 -15.57 -0.09
C LEU A 617 -19.29 -14.17 -0.56
N GLU A 618 -20.23 -13.24 -0.73
CA GLU A 618 -19.91 -11.85 -1.07
C GLU A 618 -19.11 -11.15 0.04
N VAL A 619 -19.40 -11.43 1.32
CA VAL A 619 -18.59 -10.95 2.45
C VAL A 619 -17.19 -11.55 2.41
N PHE A 620 -17.05 -12.84 2.11
CA PHE A 620 -15.76 -13.52 1.98
C PHE A 620 -14.92 -12.98 0.82
N ARG A 621 -15.56 -12.69 -0.32
CA ARG A 621 -14.92 -12.03 -1.48
C ARG A 621 -14.31 -10.69 -1.07
N ARG A 622 -15.06 -9.88 -0.33
CA ARG A 622 -14.57 -8.59 0.19
C ARG A 622 -13.41 -8.76 1.17
N PHE A 623 -13.44 -9.82 1.99
CA PHE A 623 -12.34 -10.18 2.88
C PHE A 623 -11.04 -10.43 2.09
N ILE A 624 -11.08 -11.17 0.99
CA ILE A 624 -9.90 -11.39 0.14
C ILE A 624 -9.48 -10.08 -0.54
N TRP A 625 -10.43 -9.32 -1.10
CA TRP A 625 -10.16 -8.03 -1.74
C TRP A 625 -9.41 -7.04 -0.81
N ASN A 626 -9.72 -7.04 0.48
CA ASN A 626 -9.11 -6.18 1.49
C ASN A 626 -7.58 -6.38 1.59
N TYR A 627 -7.07 -7.61 1.46
CA TYR A 627 -5.63 -7.88 1.48
C TYR A 627 -4.89 -7.16 0.35
N PHE A 628 -5.37 -7.29 -0.87
CA PHE A 628 -4.71 -6.75 -2.05
C PHE A 628 -4.95 -5.25 -2.21
N ARG A 629 -6.12 -4.74 -1.80
CA ARG A 629 -6.42 -3.30 -1.82
C ARG A 629 -5.47 -2.53 -0.91
N LEU A 630 -5.28 -2.99 0.34
CA LEU A 630 -4.41 -2.30 1.30
C LEU A 630 -2.94 -2.44 0.92
N GLU A 631 -2.55 -3.58 0.36
CA GLU A 631 -1.19 -3.75 -0.18
C GLU A 631 -0.91 -2.74 -1.30
N ASN A 632 -1.83 -2.58 -2.27
CA ASN A 632 -1.69 -1.60 -3.34
C ASN A 632 -1.62 -0.16 -2.80
N GLU A 633 -2.46 0.19 -1.82
CA GLU A 633 -2.41 1.50 -1.18
C GLU A 633 -1.07 1.73 -0.46
N HIS A 634 -0.58 0.72 0.25
CA HIS A 634 0.70 0.75 0.93
C HIS A 634 1.86 1.02 -0.04
N ILE A 635 1.92 0.27 -1.13
CA ILE A 635 2.97 0.41 -2.16
C ILE A 635 2.91 1.80 -2.79
N ASN A 636 1.71 2.30 -3.12
CA ASN A 636 1.55 3.63 -3.69
C ASN A 636 1.97 4.74 -2.71
N ASN A 637 1.66 4.60 -1.42
CA ASN A 637 2.07 5.58 -0.40
C ASN A 637 3.58 5.57 -0.13
N CYS A 638 4.20 4.39 -0.12
CA CYS A 638 5.66 4.26 -0.03
C CYS A 638 6.35 4.82 -1.28
N GLY A 639 5.81 4.57 -2.48
CA GLY A 639 6.33 5.10 -3.75
C GLY A 639 6.21 6.62 -3.89
N GLN A 640 5.28 7.26 -3.17
CA GLN A 640 5.12 8.72 -3.10
C GLN A 640 5.83 9.35 -1.88
N PHE A 641 6.60 8.57 -1.11
CA PHE A 641 7.29 8.99 0.12
C PHE A 641 6.39 9.60 1.21
N ARG A 642 5.08 9.30 1.19
CA ARG A 642 4.10 9.81 2.18
C ARG A 642 3.98 8.92 3.42
N ALA A 643 4.57 7.73 3.37
CA ALA A 643 4.59 6.76 4.45
C ALA A 643 5.99 6.13 4.58
N VAL A 644 6.54 6.15 5.78
CA VAL A 644 7.59 5.20 6.20
C VAL A 644 6.83 3.96 6.69
N ARG A 645 7.19 2.75 6.26
CA ARG A 645 6.44 1.57 6.70
C ARG A 645 6.75 1.34 8.18
N ASP A 646 5.74 0.92 8.94
CA ASP A 646 5.91 0.62 10.34
C ASP A 646 6.80 -0.60 10.43
N ILE A 647 7.99 -0.38 10.97
CA ILE A 647 9.01 -1.39 11.06
C ILE A 647 8.81 -2.11 12.39
N SER A 648 8.36 -3.37 12.32
CA SER A 648 8.27 -4.28 13.46
C SER A 648 9.64 -4.77 13.94
N VAL A 649 10.72 -4.03 13.68
CA VAL A 649 12.03 -4.33 14.23
C VAL A 649 11.97 -3.92 15.70
N LYS A 650 11.84 -4.91 16.58
CA LYS A 650 12.20 -4.74 17.99
C LYS A 650 13.58 -4.07 18.00
N PRO A 651 13.75 -2.88 18.60
CA PRO A 651 15.05 -2.27 18.75
C PRO A 651 15.97 -3.32 19.37
N ILE A 652 17.06 -3.67 18.69
CA ILE A 652 17.99 -4.68 19.23
C ILE A 652 18.59 -4.04 20.47
N LYS A 653 18.22 -4.56 21.65
CA LYS A 653 18.84 -4.08 22.89
C LYS A 653 20.33 -4.45 22.83
N LYS A 654 21.19 -3.62 23.42
CA LYS A 654 22.64 -3.90 23.48
C LYS A 654 22.94 -5.33 23.98
N GLY A 655 22.16 -5.82 24.95
CA GLY A 655 22.22 -7.20 25.45
C GLY A 655 21.63 -8.28 24.52
N ASP A 656 20.67 -7.95 23.63
CA ASP A 656 20.18 -8.86 22.60
C ASP A 656 21.21 -8.98 21.45
N LEU A 657 21.92 -7.89 21.13
CA LEU A 657 23.04 -7.88 20.19
C LEU A 657 24.22 -8.67 20.75
N GLU A 658 24.55 -8.51 22.04
CA GLU A 658 25.55 -9.33 22.73
C GLU A 658 25.12 -10.80 22.83
N SER A 659 23.86 -11.10 23.13
CA SER A 659 23.34 -12.48 23.11
C SER A 659 23.42 -13.10 21.71
N LEU A 660 23.15 -12.29 20.68
CA LEU A 660 23.34 -12.67 19.28
C LEU A 660 24.82 -12.93 18.99
N LEU A 661 25.73 -12.01 19.37
CA LEU A 661 27.18 -12.14 19.17
C LEU A 661 27.77 -13.34 19.93
N LEU A 662 27.36 -13.58 21.17
CA LEU A 662 27.76 -14.72 22.01
C LEU A 662 27.28 -16.05 21.41
N LYS A 663 26.00 -16.14 21.03
CA LYS A 663 25.47 -17.32 20.29
C LYS A 663 26.06 -17.45 18.88
N MET A 664 26.81 -16.45 18.41
CA MET A 664 27.48 -16.43 17.10
C MET A 664 28.97 -16.79 17.16
N ASP A 665 29.59 -16.76 18.35
CA ASP A 665 31.02 -16.98 18.57
C ASP A 665 31.32 -18.30 19.34
N GLU A 666 30.31 -19.08 19.77
CA GLU A 666 30.51 -20.44 20.31
C GLU A 666 31.17 -21.39 19.28
N GLU A 667 32.33 -21.96 19.63
CA GLU A 667 33.11 -22.91 18.80
C GLU A 667 32.32 -24.17 18.37
N ASN A 668 31.29 -24.55 19.14
CA ASN A 668 30.53 -25.79 18.94
C ASN A 668 29.24 -25.63 18.13
N GLY A 669 28.89 -24.43 17.66
CA GLY A 669 27.63 -24.18 16.92
C GLY A 669 27.60 -24.69 15.47
N VAL A 670 28.70 -25.27 14.95
CA VAL A 670 28.83 -25.63 13.52
C VAL A 670 29.69 -26.87 13.29
N THR A 671 29.32 -28.03 13.84
CA THR A 671 30.06 -29.30 13.59
C THR A 671 29.35 -30.30 12.67
N HIS A 672 28.03 -30.35 12.57
CA HIS A 672 27.39 -31.36 11.68
C HIS A 672 27.08 -30.90 10.26
N ARG A 673 27.95 -30.11 9.62
CA ARG A 673 27.78 -29.78 8.18
C ARG A 673 28.71 -30.51 7.24
N GLY A 674 29.93 -30.91 7.63
CA GLY A 674 30.83 -31.60 6.70
C GLY A 674 30.32 -32.99 6.28
N GLN A 675 29.94 -33.82 7.27
CA GLN A 675 29.38 -35.15 7.01
C GLN A 675 27.99 -35.10 6.39
N ASP A 676 27.13 -34.19 6.85
CA ASP A 676 25.75 -34.09 6.37
C ASP A 676 25.68 -33.51 4.93
N LEU A 677 26.61 -32.62 4.55
CA LEU A 677 26.81 -32.22 3.14
C LEU A 677 27.35 -33.39 2.32
N ARG A 678 28.36 -34.13 2.79
CA ARG A 678 28.91 -35.30 2.06
C ARG A 678 27.83 -36.35 1.83
N ILE A 679 26.93 -36.57 2.79
CA ILE A 679 25.79 -37.47 2.67
C ILE A 679 24.76 -36.94 1.66
N ARG A 680 24.41 -35.65 1.69
CA ARG A 680 23.48 -35.04 0.72
C ARG A 680 24.04 -35.03 -0.71
N VAL A 681 25.32 -34.75 -0.88
CA VAL A 681 26.02 -34.82 -2.17
C VAL A 681 26.11 -36.25 -2.68
N LYS A 682 26.39 -37.24 -1.80
CA LYS A 682 26.29 -38.68 -2.15
C LYS A 682 24.88 -39.04 -2.60
N LYS A 683 23.84 -38.55 -1.90
CA LYS A 683 22.43 -38.81 -2.21
C LYS A 683 22.01 -38.17 -3.54
N GLN A 684 22.49 -36.95 -3.85
CA GLN A 684 22.30 -36.30 -5.15
C GLN A 684 23.06 -37.01 -6.29
N LYS A 685 24.31 -37.44 -6.07
CA LYS A 685 25.05 -38.28 -7.06
C LYS A 685 24.37 -39.62 -7.31
N LYS A 686 23.75 -40.23 -6.28
CA LYS A 686 22.99 -41.49 -6.42
C LYS A 686 21.68 -41.27 -7.18
N SER A 687 20.98 -40.16 -6.91
CA SER A 687 19.77 -39.72 -7.64
C SER A 687 20.06 -39.43 -9.12
N SER A 688 21.14 -38.72 -9.44
CA SER A 688 21.50 -38.40 -10.83
C SER A 688 21.97 -39.62 -11.62
N LYS A 689 22.66 -40.58 -10.98
CA LYS A 689 22.97 -41.90 -11.58
C LYS A 689 21.69 -42.70 -11.85
N SER A 690 20.76 -42.77 -10.89
CA SER A 690 19.46 -43.45 -11.08
C SER A 690 18.66 -42.83 -12.21
N ARG A 691 18.59 -41.49 -12.29
CA ARG A 691 17.91 -40.77 -13.38
C ARG A 691 18.53 -41.04 -14.74
N ARG A 692 19.88 -41.11 -14.85
CA ARG A 692 20.57 -41.51 -16.10
C ARG A 692 20.28 -42.96 -16.49
N GLN A 693 20.13 -43.86 -15.51
CA GLN A 693 19.82 -45.27 -15.75
C GLN A 693 18.37 -45.47 -16.22
N ILE A 694 17.43 -44.72 -15.63
CA ILE A 694 16.02 -44.68 -16.07
C ILE A 694 15.91 -44.08 -17.48
N LEU A 695 16.64 -43.00 -17.78
CA LEU A 695 16.66 -42.41 -19.12
C LEU A 695 17.30 -43.34 -20.17
N ARG A 696 18.30 -44.14 -19.79
CA ARG A 696 18.86 -45.20 -20.65
C ARG A 696 17.85 -46.33 -20.88
N ARG A 697 17.17 -46.82 -19.85
CA ARG A 697 16.11 -47.84 -19.99
C ARG A 697 14.94 -47.35 -20.83
N ALA A 698 14.54 -46.08 -20.67
CA ALA A 698 13.51 -45.46 -21.50
C ALA A 698 13.93 -45.29 -22.96
N ARG A 699 15.23 -45.11 -23.25
CA ARG A 699 15.78 -45.15 -24.62
C ARG A 699 15.76 -46.54 -25.22
N PHE A 700 16.16 -47.57 -24.48
CA PHE A 700 16.12 -48.96 -24.97
C PHE A 700 14.68 -49.45 -25.17
N ALA A 701 13.74 -49.07 -24.30
CA ALA A 701 12.32 -49.37 -24.47
C ALA A 701 11.71 -48.69 -25.71
N ARG A 702 12.19 -47.50 -26.10
CA ARG A 702 11.76 -46.84 -27.34
C ARG A 702 12.35 -47.45 -28.61
N ILE A 703 13.51 -48.11 -28.52
CA ILE A 703 14.12 -48.82 -29.66
C ILE A 703 13.46 -50.19 -29.87
N ALA A 704 13.00 -50.86 -28.80
CA ALA A 704 12.36 -52.16 -28.86
C ALA A 704 10.90 -52.15 -29.40
N ILE A 705 10.25 -50.98 -29.50
CA ILE A 705 8.84 -50.84 -29.92
C ILE A 705 8.71 -50.35 -31.39
N GLY A 706 9.84 -50.14 -32.10
CA GLY A 706 9.88 -49.55 -33.43
C GLY A 706 9.96 -50.52 -34.62
N HIS A 707 9.41 -51.73 -34.53
CA HIS A 707 9.26 -52.63 -35.69
C HIS A 707 7.81 -53.13 -35.76
N HIS A 708 6.92 -52.39 -36.43
CA HIS A 708 5.82 -52.91 -37.25
C HIS A 708 5.05 -51.78 -37.97
N HIS A 709 5.05 -51.87 -39.31
CA HIS A 709 4.07 -51.43 -40.31
C HIS A 709 3.63 -49.96 -40.56
N ASN A 710 3.98 -49.54 -41.78
CA ASN A 710 3.18 -49.00 -42.91
C ASN A 710 2.59 -47.57 -42.93
N ASN A 711 3.11 -46.85 -43.95
CA ASN A 711 2.45 -45.97 -44.94
C ASN A 711 1.50 -44.86 -44.47
N SER A 712 2.01 -43.62 -44.47
CA SER A 712 1.60 -42.51 -45.36
C SER A 712 2.12 -41.16 -44.84
N SER A 713 2.90 -40.45 -45.66
CA SER A 713 3.37 -39.06 -45.45
C SER A 713 2.22 -38.04 -45.73
N PRO A 714 2.24 -36.75 -45.31
CA PRO A 714 3.36 -35.81 -45.47
C PRO A 714 3.72 -34.89 -44.28
N THR A 715 5.03 -34.79 -44.07
CA THR A 715 5.86 -33.56 -44.10
C THR A 715 5.38 -32.29 -43.35
N VAL A 716 6.02 -31.99 -42.21
CA VAL A 716 6.48 -30.63 -41.89
C VAL A 716 7.90 -30.71 -41.29
N THR A 717 8.84 -30.16 -42.05
CA THR A 717 10.27 -30.03 -41.75
C THR A 717 10.57 -28.93 -40.72
N PHE A 718 11.34 -29.25 -39.68
CA PHE A 718 12.18 -28.28 -38.98
C PHE A 718 13.63 -28.77 -38.99
N LYS A 719 14.46 -28.10 -39.80
CA LYS A 719 15.92 -28.26 -39.82
C LYS A 719 16.51 -27.58 -38.58
N ILE A 720 17.31 -28.33 -37.84
CA ILE A 720 18.27 -27.84 -36.85
C ILE A 720 19.58 -27.56 -37.60
N ALA A 721 20.18 -26.39 -37.37
CA ALA A 721 21.57 -26.12 -37.73
C ALA A 721 22.29 -25.47 -36.53
N TYR A 722 23.40 -26.07 -36.13
CA TYR A 722 24.39 -25.59 -35.15
C TYR A 722 25.55 -24.89 -35.90
N PRO A 723 26.50 -24.21 -35.20
CA PRO A 723 26.97 -22.88 -35.54
C PRO A 723 28.30 -22.86 -36.32
N ALA A 724 28.60 -21.71 -36.92
CA ALA A 724 29.92 -21.38 -37.44
C ALA A 724 30.42 -20.03 -36.90
N ASN A 725 31.75 -19.94 -36.80
CA ASN A 725 32.59 -19.04 -36.01
C ASN A 725 32.76 -17.58 -36.54
N TYR A 726 33.39 -16.78 -35.67
CA TYR A 726 34.08 -15.47 -35.81
C TYR A 726 33.26 -14.17 -35.60
N PRO A 727 33.89 -13.05 -35.19
CA PRO A 727 34.81 -12.82 -34.06
C PRO A 727 34.36 -11.67 -33.14
N VAL A 728 35.19 -11.42 -32.11
CA VAL A 728 35.10 -10.38 -31.08
C VAL A 728 34.76 -8.98 -31.62
N GLN A 729 33.67 -8.39 -31.13
CA GLN A 729 33.51 -6.95 -30.99
C GLN A 729 32.75 -6.62 -29.70
N THR A 730 33.43 -5.90 -28.82
CA THR A 730 33.05 -5.54 -27.46
C THR A 730 32.09 -4.35 -27.40
N ASN A 731 31.19 -4.38 -26.41
CA ASN A 731 30.69 -3.24 -25.62
C ASN A 731 29.85 -2.11 -26.26
N LEU A 732 28.69 -2.42 -26.84
CA LEU A 732 27.60 -1.43 -26.98
C LEU A 732 26.29 -1.83 -26.30
N LEU A 733 25.95 -3.13 -26.27
CA LEU A 733 24.66 -3.61 -25.79
C LEU A 733 24.54 -3.68 -24.26
N GLU A 734 25.65 -3.89 -23.55
CA GLU A 734 25.74 -3.81 -22.07
C GLU A 734 25.60 -2.35 -21.59
N LYS A 735 26.26 -1.39 -22.25
CA LYS A 735 26.09 0.05 -21.99
C LYS A 735 24.65 0.53 -22.29
N PHE A 736 23.99 -0.05 -23.30
CA PHE A 736 22.58 0.24 -23.62
C PHE A 736 21.60 -0.30 -22.55
N LYS A 737 21.89 -1.47 -21.97
CA LYS A 737 21.11 -2.05 -20.87
C LYS A 737 21.30 -1.30 -19.55
N GLN A 738 22.46 -0.72 -19.31
CA GLN A 738 22.73 0.15 -18.16
C GLN A 738 22.05 1.52 -18.28
N LEU A 739 21.99 2.09 -19.50
CA LEU A 739 21.23 3.32 -19.78
C LEU A 739 19.71 3.14 -19.59
N ILE A 740 19.16 1.97 -19.93
CA ILE A 740 17.74 1.66 -19.71
C ILE A 740 17.43 1.44 -18.22
N LYS A 741 18.40 0.95 -17.44
CA LYS A 741 18.29 0.81 -15.97
C LYS A 741 18.26 2.18 -15.26
N CYS A 742 18.98 3.18 -15.77
CA CYS A 742 18.87 4.58 -15.31
C CYS A 742 17.55 5.25 -15.69
N PHE A 743 16.83 4.74 -16.70
CA PHE A 743 15.58 5.32 -17.20
C PHE A 743 14.37 5.11 -16.25
N LYS A 744 14.40 4.11 -15.36
CA LYS A 744 13.32 3.81 -14.39
C LYS A 744 13.41 4.59 -13.07
N CYS A 745 14.53 5.25 -12.77
CA CYS A 745 14.73 6.01 -11.52
C CYS A 745 14.48 7.53 -11.67
N GLY A 746 13.59 8.00 -12.54
CA GLY A 746 13.19 9.42 -12.58
C GLY A 746 14.33 10.46 -12.65
N LEU A 747 15.52 10.08 -13.11
CA LEU A 747 16.77 10.82 -12.87
C LEU A 747 17.35 11.51 -14.12
N ILE A 748 16.66 11.49 -15.26
CA ILE A 748 17.03 12.32 -16.41
C ILE A 748 15.75 12.94 -17.00
N ASN A 749 15.36 14.09 -16.45
CA ASN A 749 14.49 15.04 -17.14
C ASN A 749 15.33 16.29 -17.41
N SER A 750 16.31 16.16 -18.30
CA SER A 750 17.15 17.27 -18.76
C SER A 750 16.32 18.17 -19.66
N ILE A 751 15.81 19.26 -19.11
CA ILE A 751 15.29 20.35 -19.93
C ILE A 751 16.42 21.35 -20.07
N CYS A 752 16.90 21.51 -21.30
CA CYS A 752 17.88 22.52 -21.63
C CYS A 752 17.17 23.64 -22.41
N HIS A 753 17.33 24.87 -21.95
CA HIS A 753 16.76 26.06 -22.58
C HIS A 753 17.86 26.81 -23.29
N ILE A 754 17.63 27.16 -24.56
CA ILE A 754 18.64 27.84 -25.33
C ILE A 754 17.99 29.01 -26.07
N CYS A 755 18.53 30.21 -25.86
CA CYS A 755 17.98 31.45 -26.38
C CYS A 755 18.88 31.99 -27.50
N LYS A 756 18.26 32.50 -28.57
CA LYS A 756 18.98 33.05 -29.74
C LYS A 756 19.24 34.56 -29.64
N ALA A 757 19.10 35.14 -28.44
CA ALA A 757 19.19 36.59 -28.25
C ALA A 757 20.54 37.05 -27.71
N ASP A 758 20.94 38.25 -28.13
CA ASP A 758 21.97 39.08 -27.50
C ASP A 758 21.45 39.58 -26.15
N LEU A 759 21.44 38.69 -25.17
CA LEU A 759 21.18 39.05 -23.78
C LEU A 759 22.45 39.73 -23.25
N LEU A 760 22.49 41.08 -23.32
CA LEU A 760 23.41 41.90 -22.53
C LEU A 760 23.07 41.68 -21.05
N LEU A 761 23.67 40.65 -20.45
CA LEU A 761 23.43 40.22 -19.07
C LEU A 761 24.18 41.14 -18.10
N ASN A 762 23.59 42.29 -17.78
CA ASN A 762 23.93 42.97 -16.54
C ASN A 762 23.38 42.19 -15.34
N LYS A 763 24.07 42.25 -14.18
CA LYS A 763 23.67 41.57 -12.92
C LYS A 763 22.19 41.79 -12.56
N GLU A 764 21.64 42.97 -12.83
CA GLU A 764 20.23 43.29 -12.58
C GLU A 764 19.23 42.54 -13.48
N THR A 765 19.58 42.31 -14.75
CA THR A 765 18.71 41.62 -15.71
C THR A 765 18.61 40.14 -15.39
N THR A 766 19.74 39.53 -14.99
CA THR A 766 19.79 38.15 -14.46
C THR A 766 19.00 38.05 -13.15
N ALA A 767 19.13 39.01 -12.24
CA ALA A 767 18.33 39.02 -11.01
C ALA A 767 16.82 39.18 -11.25
N LYS A 768 16.41 39.95 -12.28
CA LYS A 768 14.99 40.11 -12.68
C LYS A 768 14.42 38.85 -13.33
N LEU A 769 15.20 38.11 -14.13
CA LEU A 769 14.75 36.84 -14.73
C LEU A 769 14.44 35.76 -13.67
N PHE A 770 15.14 35.79 -12.54
CA PHE A 770 15.07 34.77 -11.49
C PHE A 770 14.33 35.20 -10.21
N ARG A 771 13.84 36.45 -10.11
CA ARG A 771 12.95 36.86 -9.01
C ARG A 771 11.59 36.16 -9.18
N VAL A 772 11.39 35.12 -8.38
CA VAL A 772 10.09 34.46 -8.19
C VAL A 772 9.11 35.49 -7.63
N ASN A 773 8.03 35.75 -8.36
CA ASN A 773 6.90 36.54 -7.88
C ASN A 773 6.28 35.79 -6.68
N PRO A 774 6.14 36.39 -5.48
CA PRO A 774 5.74 35.68 -4.26
C PRO A 774 4.27 35.19 -4.23
N GLY A 775 3.53 35.31 -5.34
CA GLY A 775 2.12 34.94 -5.46
C GLY A 775 1.81 33.52 -5.97
N LEU A 776 2.81 32.68 -6.27
CA LEU A 776 2.59 31.33 -6.80
C LEU A 776 2.66 30.27 -5.68
N LYS A 777 1.50 29.65 -5.39
CA LYS A 777 1.34 28.57 -4.39
C LYS A 777 2.37 27.45 -4.59
N LYS A 778 3.02 27.03 -3.50
CA LYS A 778 3.89 25.84 -3.37
C LYS A 778 3.14 24.59 -3.85
N GLY A 779 3.24 24.25 -5.13
CA GLY A 779 2.44 23.14 -5.67
C GLY A 779 2.65 22.78 -7.13
N SER A 780 3.80 23.07 -7.75
CA SER A 780 4.11 22.53 -9.07
C SER A 780 5.60 22.67 -9.43
N ILE A 781 6.40 21.64 -9.12
CA ILE A 781 7.78 21.50 -9.65
C ILE A 781 7.76 21.35 -11.20
N ARG A 782 6.60 21.08 -11.81
CA ARG A 782 6.40 21.04 -13.26
C ARG A 782 6.36 22.43 -13.91
N ASP A 783 5.97 23.48 -13.18
CA ASP A 783 5.81 24.82 -13.75
C ASP A 783 7.11 25.63 -13.85
N LEU A 784 8.13 25.34 -13.03
CA LEU A 784 9.38 26.11 -13.07
C LEU A 784 10.14 25.97 -14.41
N ARG A 785 10.01 24.83 -15.08
CA ARG A 785 10.90 24.50 -16.21
C ARG A 785 10.50 25.18 -17.52
N ALA A 786 9.21 25.27 -17.84
CA ALA A 786 8.80 26.00 -19.05
C ALA A 786 8.80 27.53 -18.88
N LEU A 787 8.83 28.02 -17.63
CA LEU A 787 8.64 29.42 -17.26
C LEU A 787 9.68 30.35 -17.89
N GLN A 788 10.94 29.93 -17.98
CA GLN A 788 12.04 30.76 -18.47
C GLN A 788 11.99 31.01 -19.98
N VAL A 789 11.60 30.00 -20.77
CA VAL A 789 11.35 30.15 -22.22
C VAL A 789 10.22 31.16 -22.43
N PHE A 790 9.16 31.06 -21.63
CA PHE A 790 8.06 32.03 -21.69
C PHE A 790 8.48 33.43 -21.22
N GLN A 791 9.35 33.56 -20.22
CA GLN A 791 9.87 34.86 -19.77
C GLN A 791 10.76 35.51 -20.84
N CYS A 792 11.65 34.76 -21.49
CA CYS A 792 12.44 35.26 -22.61
C CYS A 792 11.55 35.68 -23.79
N ALA A 793 10.54 34.88 -24.12
CA ALA A 793 9.57 35.22 -25.18
C ALA A 793 8.72 36.44 -24.82
N ARG A 794 8.31 36.61 -23.56
CA ARG A 794 7.61 37.82 -23.08
C ARG A 794 8.49 39.06 -23.11
N ALA A 795 9.80 38.90 -22.95
CA ALA A 795 10.78 39.96 -23.14
C ALA A 795 11.10 40.25 -24.62
N GLY A 796 10.40 39.61 -25.58
CA GLY A 796 10.57 39.85 -27.02
C GLY A 796 11.69 39.03 -27.67
N HIS A 797 12.30 38.09 -26.95
CA HIS A 797 13.43 37.30 -27.44
C HIS A 797 13.02 35.94 -28.01
N LEU A 798 13.65 35.54 -29.11
CA LEU A 798 13.47 34.21 -29.68
C LEU A 798 14.11 33.15 -28.78
N SER A 799 13.29 32.27 -28.22
CA SER A 799 13.71 31.25 -27.26
C SER A 799 13.28 29.85 -27.70
N VAL A 800 14.17 28.88 -27.47
CA VAL A 800 13.95 27.48 -27.83
C VAL A 800 14.08 26.59 -26.59
N GLY A 801 13.05 25.79 -26.32
CA GLY A 801 13.08 24.74 -25.30
C GLY A 801 13.36 23.38 -25.94
N LEU A 802 14.41 22.69 -25.49
CA LEU A 802 14.70 21.31 -25.87
C LEU A 802 14.26 20.36 -24.75
N GLU A 803 13.45 19.36 -25.10
CA GLU A 803 12.90 18.38 -24.16
C GLU A 803 12.82 17.00 -24.84
N LEU A 804 13.07 15.92 -24.09
CA LEU A 804 12.99 14.55 -24.61
C LEU A 804 11.58 13.96 -24.47
N ASN A 805 10.84 14.41 -23.45
CA ASN A 805 9.52 13.92 -23.08
C ASN A 805 8.40 14.49 -24.00
N VAL A 806 7.74 13.60 -24.75
CA VAL A 806 6.70 13.95 -25.74
C VAL A 806 5.51 14.70 -25.10
N PRO A 807 4.88 14.19 -24.02
CA PRO A 807 3.85 14.92 -23.29
C PRO A 807 4.23 16.36 -22.89
N LEU A 808 5.46 16.57 -22.41
CA LEU A 808 5.92 17.89 -21.97
C LEU A 808 6.12 18.85 -23.15
N VAL A 809 6.66 18.37 -24.27
CA VAL A 809 6.76 19.16 -25.51
C VAL A 809 5.37 19.57 -26.01
N LEU A 810 4.42 18.63 -26.04
CA LEU A 810 3.05 18.91 -26.50
C LEU A 810 2.34 19.92 -25.58
N TYR A 811 2.47 19.76 -24.27
CA TYR A 811 1.93 20.70 -23.29
C TYR A 811 2.54 22.10 -23.45
N SER A 812 3.86 22.20 -23.63
CA SER A 812 4.56 23.49 -23.77
C SER A 812 4.19 24.20 -25.07
N ARG A 813 4.01 23.45 -26.18
CA ARG A 813 3.49 24.00 -27.45
C ARG A 813 2.05 24.48 -27.33
N TRP A 814 1.19 23.71 -26.66
CA TRP A 814 -0.19 24.11 -26.40
C TRP A 814 -0.26 25.40 -25.57
N ARG A 815 0.53 25.48 -24.49
CA ARG A 815 0.63 26.68 -23.64
C ARG A 815 1.18 27.88 -24.41
N ALA A 816 2.20 27.71 -25.25
CA ALA A 816 2.73 28.77 -26.10
C ALA A 816 1.68 29.33 -27.09
N ARG A 817 0.80 28.48 -27.62
CA ARG A 817 -0.33 28.93 -28.44
C ARG A 817 -1.38 29.65 -27.60
N ARG A 818 -1.74 29.10 -26.44
CA ARG A 818 -2.70 29.71 -25.52
C ARG A 818 -2.27 31.11 -25.05
N GLU A 819 -0.97 31.29 -24.78
CA GLU A 819 -0.40 32.59 -24.37
C GLU A 819 0.01 33.50 -25.55
N ARG A 820 -0.32 33.13 -26.81
CA ARG A 820 0.05 33.86 -28.05
C ARG A 820 1.55 34.06 -28.29
N LEU A 821 2.41 33.34 -27.56
CA LEU A 821 3.87 33.41 -27.65
C LEU A 821 4.48 32.42 -28.64
N SER A 822 3.68 31.64 -29.37
CA SER A 822 4.17 30.58 -30.27
C SER A 822 5.10 31.02 -31.41
N HIS A 823 5.11 32.33 -31.75
CA HIS A 823 6.01 32.91 -32.73
C HIS A 823 7.43 33.17 -32.15
N LEU A 824 7.56 33.36 -30.83
CA LEU A 824 8.81 33.63 -30.13
C LEU A 824 9.33 32.46 -29.29
N ALA A 825 8.43 31.62 -28.75
CA ALA A 825 8.76 30.45 -27.94
C ALA A 825 8.51 29.15 -28.74
N LYS A 826 9.60 28.49 -29.16
CA LYS A 826 9.53 27.19 -29.86
C LYS A 826 9.98 26.05 -28.94
N PHE A 827 9.22 24.96 -28.92
CA PHE A 827 9.59 23.75 -28.15
C PHE A 827 9.82 22.57 -29.10
N CYS A 828 10.95 21.90 -28.97
CA CYS A 828 11.38 20.83 -29.86
C CYS A 828 11.69 19.56 -29.07
N ARG A 829 11.25 18.41 -29.60
CA ARG A 829 11.67 17.12 -29.07
C ARG A 829 13.06 16.79 -29.59
N LYS A 830 14.11 17.11 -28.83
CA LYS A 830 15.49 16.86 -29.26
C LYS A 830 16.41 16.65 -28.07
N ASP A 831 17.32 15.70 -28.23
CA ASP A 831 18.45 15.51 -27.34
C ASP A 831 19.43 16.67 -27.49
N ILE A 832 19.84 17.28 -26.39
CA ILE A 832 20.78 18.40 -26.40
C ILE A 832 22.12 17.98 -27.00
N PHE A 833 22.59 16.75 -26.75
CA PHE A 833 23.87 16.27 -27.30
C PHE A 833 23.84 16.12 -28.83
N LYS A 834 22.64 16.05 -29.42
CA LYS A 834 22.41 16.00 -30.87
C LYS A 834 21.90 17.33 -31.44
N ALA A 835 21.69 18.34 -30.60
CA ALA A 835 21.32 19.67 -31.04
C ALA A 835 22.56 20.44 -31.48
N ASP A 836 22.39 21.32 -32.47
CA ASP A 836 23.45 22.25 -32.89
C ASP A 836 23.38 23.49 -32.02
N LEU A 837 24.41 23.66 -31.17
CA LEU A 837 24.50 24.77 -30.21
C LEU A 837 25.15 26.03 -30.79
N LYS A 838 25.80 25.96 -31.97
CA LYS A 838 26.55 27.08 -32.59
C LYS A 838 25.68 28.30 -32.91
N GLN A 839 24.38 28.06 -33.10
CA GLN A 839 23.42 29.08 -33.48
C GLN A 839 22.91 29.93 -32.30
N TYR A 840 23.30 29.61 -31.07
CA TYR A 840 22.79 30.27 -29.87
C TYR A 840 23.90 31.00 -29.11
N LYS A 841 23.58 32.19 -28.60
CA LYS A 841 24.50 33.03 -27.82
C LYS A 841 24.31 32.90 -26.31
N THR A 842 23.15 32.42 -25.86
CA THR A 842 22.87 32.20 -24.44
C THR A 842 22.21 30.85 -24.20
N ALA A 843 22.73 30.08 -23.25
CA ALA A 843 22.17 28.80 -22.83
C ALA A 843 21.86 28.81 -21.34
N VAL A 844 20.71 28.24 -20.95
CA VAL A 844 20.31 28.01 -19.56
C VAL A 844 20.07 26.52 -19.36
N ILE A 845 20.79 25.94 -18.41
CA ILE A 845 20.88 24.49 -18.26
C ILE A 845 20.44 24.07 -16.87
N PHE A 846 19.54 23.09 -16.82
CA PHE A 846 19.21 22.34 -15.62
C PHE A 846 19.74 20.91 -15.74
N GLY A 847 20.91 20.66 -15.13
CA GLY A 847 21.58 19.36 -15.13
C GLY A 847 21.49 18.62 -13.80
N THR A 848 21.91 17.35 -13.82
CA THR A 848 22.34 16.60 -12.63
C THR A 848 23.86 16.63 -12.57
N GLU A 849 24.46 16.45 -11.39
CA GLU A 849 25.92 16.46 -11.20
C GLU A 849 26.67 15.55 -12.19
N THR A 850 26.14 14.34 -12.44
CA THR A 850 26.71 13.38 -13.39
C THR A 850 26.66 13.82 -14.85
N LEU A 851 25.71 14.69 -15.22
CA LEU A 851 25.53 15.17 -16.59
C LEU A 851 26.44 16.35 -16.91
N MET A 852 26.87 17.10 -15.88
CA MET A 852 27.61 18.35 -16.07
C MET A 852 28.97 18.12 -16.75
N SER A 853 29.60 16.96 -16.56
CA SER A 853 30.87 16.60 -17.21
C SER A 853 30.73 16.41 -18.72
N ASP A 854 29.77 15.58 -19.16
CA ASP A 854 29.51 15.37 -20.58
C ASP A 854 29.01 16.64 -21.26
N LEU A 855 28.19 17.40 -20.53
CA LEU A 855 27.62 18.64 -21.02
C LEU A 855 28.67 19.73 -21.19
N ALA A 856 29.69 19.77 -20.33
CA ALA A 856 30.80 20.69 -20.44
C ALA A 856 31.53 20.53 -21.79
N MET A 857 31.72 19.30 -22.28
CA MET A 857 32.24 19.06 -23.62
C MET A 857 31.29 19.55 -24.71
N LYS A 858 29.98 19.32 -24.55
CA LYS A 858 28.98 19.69 -25.57
C LYS A 858 28.82 21.20 -25.75
N ILE A 859 28.83 21.98 -24.67
CA ILE A 859 28.69 23.44 -24.73
C ILE A 859 29.90 24.14 -25.38
N MET A 860 31.02 23.44 -25.56
CA MET A 860 32.16 23.93 -26.37
C MET A 860 31.80 24.15 -27.84
N GLU A 861 30.63 23.71 -28.31
CA GLU A 861 30.12 24.05 -29.63
C GLU A 861 29.64 25.49 -29.77
N MET A 862 29.35 26.22 -28.68
CA MET A 862 28.89 27.61 -28.75
C MET A 862 29.97 28.56 -29.35
N LYS A 863 29.67 29.82 -29.61
CA LYS A 863 30.70 30.78 -30.10
C LYS A 863 31.36 31.52 -28.94
N SER A 864 32.60 31.98 -29.10
CA SER A 864 33.23 32.89 -28.12
C SER A 864 32.37 34.14 -27.91
N GLY A 865 32.31 34.66 -26.68
CA GLY A 865 31.37 35.71 -26.27
C GLY A 865 29.94 35.21 -26.02
N SER A 866 29.74 33.89 -25.88
CA SER A 866 28.46 33.31 -25.46
C SER A 866 28.37 33.21 -23.94
N PHE A 867 27.14 33.30 -23.42
CA PHE A 867 26.84 33.19 -22.00
C PHE A 867 26.17 31.86 -21.66
N LEU A 868 26.58 31.28 -20.53
CA LEU A 868 26.00 30.06 -19.98
C LEU A 868 25.50 30.31 -18.57
N ILE A 869 24.27 29.91 -18.30
CA ILE A 869 23.68 29.89 -16.97
C ILE A 869 23.51 28.43 -16.56
N ALA A 870 24.31 27.96 -15.62
CA ALA A 870 24.17 26.64 -15.02
C ALA A 870 23.33 26.75 -13.75
N CYS A 871 22.23 26.02 -13.66
CA CYS A 871 21.38 25.99 -12.49
C CYS A 871 21.64 24.72 -11.67
N ARG A 872 21.57 24.84 -10.33
CA ARG A 872 21.69 23.75 -9.34
C ARG A 872 23.07 23.13 -9.15
N PHE A 873 23.81 22.91 -10.23
CA PHE A 873 25.18 22.40 -10.18
C PHE A 873 26.13 23.27 -11.02
N PRO A 874 27.36 23.53 -10.56
CA PRO A 874 28.36 24.23 -11.34
C PRO A 874 28.94 23.32 -12.44
N LEU A 875 29.64 23.92 -13.40
CA LEU A 875 30.56 23.16 -14.25
C LEU A 875 31.69 22.55 -13.39
N PRO A 876 32.22 21.37 -13.76
CA PRO A 876 33.32 20.75 -13.03
C PRO A 876 34.56 21.68 -12.94
N PRO A 877 35.33 21.61 -11.84
CA PRO A 877 36.46 22.50 -11.60
C PRO A 877 37.55 22.39 -12.68
N PRO A 878 38.37 23.45 -12.85
CA PRO A 878 39.28 23.59 -13.98
C PRO A 878 40.51 22.69 -13.83
N ALA A 879 40.36 21.43 -14.22
CA ALA A 879 41.48 20.60 -14.69
C ALA A 879 41.52 20.55 -16.22
N GLU A 880 40.37 20.76 -16.90
CA GLU A 880 40.23 20.63 -18.36
C GLU A 880 39.36 21.73 -19.05
N ASN A 881 38.88 22.76 -18.33
CA ASN A 881 38.02 23.82 -18.91
C ASN A 881 38.50 25.24 -18.57
N THR A 882 39.53 25.73 -19.29
CA THR A 882 40.02 27.12 -19.18
C THR A 882 39.24 28.13 -20.03
N GLN A 883 38.27 27.69 -20.85
CA GLN A 883 37.58 28.53 -21.84
C GLN A 883 36.24 29.13 -21.35
N TRP A 884 35.77 28.78 -20.14
CA TRP A 884 34.56 29.32 -19.53
C TRP A 884 34.88 30.06 -18.24
N LEU A 885 34.80 31.39 -18.25
CA LEU A 885 35.04 32.24 -17.09
C LEU A 885 33.77 32.37 -16.25
N LEU A 886 33.86 32.02 -14.97
CA LEU A 886 32.78 32.27 -14.01
C LEU A 886 32.70 33.76 -13.70
N LEU A 887 31.61 34.42 -14.08
CA LEU A 887 31.39 35.85 -13.82
C LEU A 887 30.78 36.11 -12.44
N CYS A 888 29.75 35.33 -12.05
CA CYS A 888 29.12 35.46 -10.75
C CYS A 888 28.33 34.21 -10.35
N THR A 889 28.06 34.11 -9.03
CA THR A 889 27.16 33.11 -8.45
C THR A 889 26.03 33.83 -7.73
N ILE A 890 24.78 33.39 -7.94
CA ILE A 890 23.58 34.00 -7.38
C ILE A 890 22.80 32.92 -6.61
N GLY A 891 22.33 33.24 -5.39
CA GLY A 891 21.51 32.34 -4.55
C GLY A 891 22.29 31.44 -3.58
N SER A 892 21.56 30.70 -2.74
CA SER A 892 22.11 29.75 -1.75
C SER A 892 21.39 28.39 -1.81
N GLY A 893 22.09 27.32 -1.45
CA GLY A 893 21.52 25.96 -1.42
C GLY A 893 21.07 25.45 -2.80
N PHE A 894 19.86 24.87 -2.86
CA PHE A 894 19.29 24.25 -4.06
C PHE A 894 18.94 25.25 -5.19
N ASP A 895 18.78 26.54 -4.87
CA ASP A 895 18.46 27.60 -5.83
C ASP A 895 19.70 28.36 -6.32
N ARG A 896 20.90 27.80 -6.10
CA ARG A 896 22.16 28.40 -6.55
C ARG A 896 22.31 28.31 -8.07
N VAL A 897 22.75 29.41 -8.67
CA VAL A 897 22.94 29.58 -10.12
C VAL A 897 24.32 30.18 -10.40
N TRP A 898 25.00 29.66 -11.43
CA TRP A 898 26.31 30.11 -11.88
C TRP A 898 26.23 30.70 -13.29
N LEU A 899 26.80 31.88 -13.47
CA LEU A 899 26.89 32.55 -14.77
C LEU A 899 28.33 32.47 -15.30
N TYR A 900 28.49 31.91 -16.49
CA TYR A 900 29.75 31.81 -17.19
C TYR A 900 29.72 32.58 -18.51
N GLU A 901 30.89 33.09 -18.91
CA GLU A 901 31.15 33.65 -20.23
C GLU A 901 32.22 32.83 -20.95
N ARG A 902 32.01 32.59 -22.24
CA ARG A 902 32.98 31.89 -23.07
C ARG A 902 34.03 32.85 -23.60
N ILE A 903 35.29 32.60 -23.26
CA ILE A 903 36.43 33.41 -23.70
C ILE A 903 37.18 32.66 -24.81
N CYS A 904 37.76 33.39 -25.77
CA CYS A 904 38.80 32.82 -26.63
C CYS A 904 40.06 32.58 -25.80
N GLN A 905 40.75 31.46 -26.06
CA GLN A 905 42.18 31.40 -25.74
C GLN A 905 42.95 32.34 -26.65
#